data_AF-A0A2N2GB85-F1
#
_entry.id   AF-A0A2N2GB85-F1
#
_cell.length_a   1.000
_cell.length_b   1.000
_cell.length_c   1.000
_cell.angle_alpha   90.00
_cell.angle_beta   90.00
_cell.angle_gamma   90.00
#
_symmetry.space_group_name_H-M   'P 1'
#
loop_
_entity.id
_entity.type
_entity.pdbx_description
1 polymer ?
#
loop_
_entity_poly.entity_id
_entity_poly.type
_entity_poly.pdbx_seq_one_letter_code
_entity_poly.pdbx_strand_id
1 'polypeptide(L)'
;MPKTQKEISMKKTFMIVILLVISILSIYSAQPDLIYAHGKASSTEEGIYPTGPTCSKLSTAKWEDISLYDLTYGCMPAGWDTFFKTDDVREQISNISDAITHQVKQGYRIGPAIGNTFRALYLVKPDEVKAVIMGQDPAPQPGLATGLAFSTEPNVPSSKVASIQRVLLEAQNEGFCINLNNGDLKKWTDDGLLLLNMALSIPCPPDEQSCTIGGHIALWGVFTDHLVNYIDNNAGAAAFILWGSKSGEYGKNVKNKAHKVLKGGHPSPRVSGANFFCKNYFNCTNKWLTANGRKPIDWKLKDTCSKSKPCIWAWHSGTGTSTCSKECSLKDCDVAKVPEMAIPLTATRGGNDPEVVQCKKLEPPKQGVCSVTQGNDSILISGNILAPSKVYAGGDVLIKDGMIACVGCDCSSGLAEKPTKISCANGVVSPGLINAHDHITYNQNFPADWGSIRYDHRNVWRKGGDSGHPIIPSNKGRDNQFPWSELRQVLSGTTSVAGSGGAKGLLRNLDKDELLEGLKAKKVFYSTFPLGDVDGVMHTNDCNYPKIDSPSVVLADQCYLPHVAEGVNQAANNEIRCMNESKLITSESAFIHAVGASGKDAYLLKEKGTSIIWSPRSNISLYGNTALVTMYKTLGLNIALSTDWTPSGSINLLRELKCADSFNSDYLAKTFSDKDLWNMVTANPADALKLSDKIGRLQKDMVADIAIYDGSSRSNVYRAIIDADVEHVALALRGEMPLYGDTNIMQSIPNGQQGCEPFPSGIKGRQKTVCIEREIGIDFNALQNNNKDSYPLFFSGVPTGEPTCVPSRPNEYTGKKTPADWDGDGIPNEKDNCPYIFNPIRPMDNGAQADCNKDGIGDACDPKPCS
;
A
#
# COMPACT_ATOMS: atom_id res chain seq x y z
N MET A 1 69.89 -32.41 -50.23
CA MET A 1 68.71 -33.25 -49.87
C MET A 1 67.97 -32.58 -48.73
N PRO A 2 66.62 -32.53 -48.76
CA PRO A 2 65.89 -31.37 -48.29
C PRO A 2 65.21 -31.59 -46.93
N LYS A 3 65.06 -30.53 -46.14
CA LYS A 3 63.88 -30.33 -45.28
C LYS A 3 63.42 -28.89 -45.38
N THR A 4 62.12 -28.77 -45.53
CA THR A 4 61.36 -27.71 -46.19
C THR A 4 61.11 -26.48 -45.32
N GLN A 5 60.99 -25.35 -46.00
CA GLN A 5 60.80 -23.96 -45.58
C GLN A 5 59.45 -23.68 -44.85
N LYS A 6 58.89 -24.66 -44.13
CA LYS A 6 57.59 -24.57 -43.43
C LYS A 6 57.67 -24.70 -41.90
N GLU A 7 58.83 -25.02 -41.32
CA GLU A 7 59.04 -25.05 -39.86
C GLU A 7 59.78 -23.81 -39.28
N ILE A 8 60.31 -22.93 -40.14
CA ILE A 8 61.01 -21.71 -39.72
C ILE A 8 60.05 -20.51 -39.56
N SER A 9 58.80 -20.62 -40.03
CA SER A 9 57.78 -19.55 -39.93
C SER A 9 56.88 -19.65 -38.68
N MET A 10 56.86 -20.79 -37.96
CA MET A 10 55.98 -20.96 -36.78
C MET A 10 56.67 -20.71 -35.43
N LYS A 11 58.01 -20.73 -35.36
CA LYS A 11 58.75 -20.38 -34.13
C LYS A 11 59.14 -18.90 -34.01
N LYS A 12 58.97 -18.09 -35.06
CA LYS A 12 59.21 -16.63 -35.01
C LYS A 12 57.98 -15.80 -34.61
N THR A 13 56.76 -16.30 -34.78
CA THR A 13 55.54 -15.58 -34.39
C THR A 13 55.15 -15.83 -32.92
N PHE A 14 55.48 -17.00 -32.36
CA PHE A 14 55.13 -17.33 -30.97
C PHE A 14 56.08 -16.73 -29.92
N MET A 15 57.32 -16.39 -30.33
CA MET A 15 58.34 -15.82 -29.43
C MET A 15 58.30 -14.27 -29.39
N ILE A 16 57.64 -13.63 -30.36
CA ILE A 16 57.46 -12.16 -30.40
C ILE A 16 56.23 -11.73 -29.58
N VAL A 17 55.21 -12.59 -29.43
CA VAL A 17 54.01 -12.26 -28.64
C VAL A 17 54.24 -12.42 -27.12
N ILE A 18 55.14 -13.31 -26.70
CA ILE A 18 55.47 -13.50 -25.26
C ILE A 18 56.53 -12.49 -24.78
N LEU A 19 57.38 -11.95 -25.67
CA LEU A 19 58.33 -10.89 -25.35
C LEU A 19 57.74 -9.46 -25.41
N LEU A 20 56.51 -9.28 -25.91
CA LEU A 20 55.79 -7.99 -25.87
C LEU A 20 54.85 -7.85 -24.65
N VAL A 21 54.53 -8.95 -23.96
CA VAL A 21 53.65 -8.93 -22.77
C VAL A 21 54.46 -8.84 -21.46
N ILE A 22 55.76 -9.13 -21.49
CA ILE A 22 56.64 -9.10 -20.30
C ILE A 22 57.48 -7.80 -20.21
N SER A 23 57.39 -6.90 -21.20
CA SER A 23 58.14 -5.62 -21.23
C SER A 23 57.32 -4.38 -20.88
N ILE A 24 56.09 -4.52 -20.37
CA ILE A 24 55.26 -3.38 -19.87
C ILE A 24 55.04 -3.44 -18.34
N LEU A 25 55.54 -4.47 -17.66
CA LEU A 25 55.48 -4.58 -16.21
C LEU A 25 56.89 -4.67 -15.63
N SER A 26 57.30 -3.58 -14.98
CA SER A 26 58.51 -3.41 -14.14
C SER A 26 59.70 -2.76 -14.85
N ILE A 27 59.71 -1.43 -14.87
CA ILE A 27 60.72 -0.54 -14.26
C ILE A 27 60.34 0.88 -14.70
N TYR A 28 59.75 1.65 -13.79
CA TYR A 28 60.04 3.07 -13.56
C TYR A 28 59.33 3.48 -12.27
N SER A 29 60.08 3.45 -11.16
CA SER A 29 59.81 4.34 -10.03
C SER A 29 60.53 5.66 -10.32
N ALA A 30 59.75 6.74 -10.35
CA ALA A 30 60.16 8.11 -10.04
C ALA A 30 58.90 8.99 -10.06
N GLN A 31 58.42 9.39 -8.88
CA GLN A 31 57.47 10.51 -8.74
C GLN A 31 58.23 11.86 -8.85
N PRO A 32 57.57 13.00 -9.16
CA PRO A 32 56.72 13.70 -8.18
C PRO A 32 55.35 14.21 -8.70
N ASP A 33 54.36 14.11 -7.80
CA ASP A 33 53.25 15.01 -7.48
C ASP A 33 52.38 15.66 -8.58
N LEU A 34 51.10 15.27 -8.59
CA LEU A 34 49.94 16.17 -8.58
C LEU A 34 48.68 15.43 -8.08
N ILE A 35 48.52 15.46 -6.76
CA ILE A 35 47.28 15.59 -5.97
C ILE A 35 46.00 14.98 -6.57
N TYR A 36 45.56 13.82 -6.04
CA TYR A 36 44.13 13.54 -5.83
C TYR A 36 43.95 13.01 -4.42
N ALA A 37 43.54 13.91 -3.53
CA ALA A 37 43.19 13.59 -2.16
C ALA A 37 41.88 12.80 -2.14
N HIS A 38 41.90 11.69 -1.40
CA HIS A 38 40.69 11.10 -0.82
C HIS A 38 40.05 12.12 0.13
N GLY A 39 38.97 12.73 -0.32
CA GLY A 39 38.09 13.57 0.50
C GLY A 39 36.92 12.77 1.04
N LYS A 40 36.88 12.58 2.36
CA LYS A 40 35.63 12.40 3.12
C LYS A 40 34.69 13.57 2.85
N ALA A 41 33.41 13.29 2.67
CA ALA A 41 32.29 14.17 3.02
C ALA A 41 31.20 13.21 3.54
N SER A 42 30.83 13.14 4.82
CA SER A 42 30.37 14.16 5.77
C SER A 42 29.23 15.01 5.22
N SER A 43 28.05 14.75 5.80
CA SER A 43 26.75 15.44 5.72
C SER A 43 26.78 16.95 5.45
N THR A 44 25.86 17.43 4.61
CA THR A 44 24.68 18.29 4.93
C THR A 44 24.07 18.87 3.64
N GLU A 45 22.80 19.27 3.77
CA GLU A 45 21.99 20.12 2.86
C GLU A 45 21.16 19.44 1.75
N GLU A 46 19.87 19.30 2.09
CA GLU A 46 18.69 19.80 1.38
C GLU A 46 18.79 20.13 -0.12
N GLY A 47 17.81 19.61 -0.87
CA GLY A 47 17.16 20.40 -1.92
C GLY A 47 17.19 19.84 -3.35
N ILE A 48 15.98 19.74 -3.91
CA ILE A 48 15.65 19.78 -5.34
C ILE A 48 15.68 18.42 -6.06
N TYR A 49 14.59 17.66 -5.92
CA TYR A 49 14.09 16.81 -7.01
C TYR A 49 13.08 17.65 -7.81
N PRO A 50 13.41 18.18 -9.00
CA PRO A 50 12.48 18.99 -9.76
C PRO A 50 11.53 18.09 -10.55
N THR A 51 10.23 18.30 -10.35
CA THR A 51 9.13 17.75 -11.12
C THR A 51 8.90 18.55 -12.41
N GLY A 52 9.60 18.17 -13.49
CA GLY A 52 9.34 18.50 -14.92
C GLY A 52 9.58 19.96 -15.39
N PRO A 53 9.74 20.25 -16.71
CA PRO A 53 9.87 19.39 -17.89
C PRO A 53 11.27 19.46 -18.55
N THR A 54 11.48 18.52 -19.48
CA THR A 54 12.66 18.31 -20.35
C THR A 54 13.91 17.74 -19.69
N CYS A 55 13.94 16.41 -19.61
CA CYS A 55 15.21 15.74 -19.81
C CYS A 55 15.71 16.07 -21.23
N SER A 56 16.47 17.15 -21.36
CA SER A 56 17.09 17.60 -22.62
C SER A 56 17.93 16.50 -23.27
N LYS A 57 18.48 15.59 -22.45
CA LYS A 57 19.30 14.46 -22.88
C LYS A 57 18.54 13.40 -23.70
N LEU A 58 17.21 13.23 -23.56
CA LEU A 58 16.48 12.16 -24.27
C LEU A 58 16.63 12.27 -25.80
N SER A 59 16.56 13.49 -26.34
CA SER A 59 16.58 13.71 -27.79
C SER A 59 17.95 13.52 -28.45
N THR A 60 19.04 13.62 -27.67
CA THR A 60 20.42 13.59 -28.16
C THR A 60 21.22 12.39 -27.64
N ALA A 61 20.70 11.65 -26.66
CA ALA A 61 21.39 10.51 -26.07
C ALA A 61 21.57 9.39 -27.10
N LYS A 62 22.74 8.76 -27.05
CA LYS A 62 23.10 7.61 -27.87
C LYS A 62 23.53 6.45 -26.99
N TRP A 63 23.36 5.23 -27.50
CA TRP A 63 23.70 4.00 -26.80
C TRP A 63 25.19 3.89 -26.47
N GLU A 64 26.04 4.60 -27.22
CA GLU A 64 27.49 4.63 -27.04
C GLU A 64 27.93 5.61 -25.93
N ASP A 65 27.10 6.58 -25.58
CA ASP A 65 27.48 7.74 -24.76
C ASP A 65 26.95 7.67 -23.31
N ILE A 66 25.83 6.96 -23.08
CA ILE A 66 25.19 6.85 -21.77
C ILE A 66 24.52 5.49 -21.60
N SER A 67 24.61 4.91 -20.41
CA SER A 67 23.92 3.67 -20.08
C SER A 67 22.41 3.87 -19.97
N LEU A 68 21.63 2.81 -20.18
CA LEU A 68 20.18 2.89 -20.00
C LEU A 68 19.83 3.16 -18.53
N TYR A 69 20.60 2.61 -17.58
CA TYR A 69 20.44 2.87 -16.16
C TYR A 69 20.59 4.37 -15.84
N ASP A 70 21.70 4.98 -16.24
CA ASP A 70 21.99 6.38 -15.95
C ASP A 70 20.97 7.31 -16.61
N LEU A 71 20.54 7.00 -17.83
CA LEU A 71 19.52 7.78 -18.50
C LEU A 71 18.16 7.64 -17.79
N THR A 72 17.78 6.43 -17.36
CA THR A 72 16.50 6.19 -16.67
C THR A 72 16.43 6.95 -15.36
N TYR A 73 17.47 6.90 -14.53
CA TYR A 73 17.47 7.55 -13.21
C TYR A 73 17.83 9.04 -13.27
N GLY A 74 18.44 9.50 -14.36
CA GLY A 74 18.59 10.92 -14.65
C GLY A 74 17.36 11.57 -15.28
N CYS A 75 16.49 10.78 -15.92
CA CYS A 75 15.42 11.28 -16.79
C CYS A 75 14.15 10.43 -16.72
N MET A 76 13.73 10.03 -15.53
CA MET A 76 12.63 9.10 -15.30
C MET A 76 11.29 9.58 -15.90
N PRO A 77 10.45 8.69 -16.47
CA PRO A 77 9.11 9.04 -16.91
C PRO A 77 8.25 9.58 -15.76
N ALA A 78 7.67 10.77 -15.94
CA ALA A 78 6.86 11.42 -14.91
C ALA A 78 5.63 10.57 -14.56
N GLY A 79 5.37 10.38 -13.26
CA GLY A 79 4.24 9.57 -12.77
C GLY A 79 4.54 8.07 -12.72
N TRP A 80 5.70 7.62 -13.22
CA TRP A 80 6.17 6.23 -13.13
C TRP A 80 7.23 6.03 -12.04
N ASP A 81 7.47 7.04 -11.22
CA ASP A 81 8.49 7.03 -10.17
C ASP A 81 8.30 5.92 -9.14
N THR A 82 7.07 5.59 -8.76
CA THR A 82 6.76 4.45 -7.88
C THR A 82 7.01 3.09 -8.53
N PHE A 83 7.06 3.00 -9.86
CA PHE A 83 7.45 1.79 -10.58
C PHE A 83 8.97 1.70 -10.73
N PHE A 84 9.62 2.75 -11.24
CA PHE A 84 11.06 2.72 -11.51
C PHE A 84 11.95 2.77 -10.25
N LYS A 85 11.41 3.17 -9.09
CA LYS A 85 12.16 3.22 -7.83
C LYS A 85 12.04 1.94 -6.99
N THR A 86 11.30 0.92 -7.42
CA THR A 86 11.35 -0.38 -6.73
C THR A 86 12.69 -1.05 -6.96
N ASP A 87 13.16 -1.81 -5.98
CA ASP A 87 14.47 -2.45 -6.06
C ASP A 87 14.53 -3.47 -7.20
N ASP A 88 13.46 -4.26 -7.41
CA ASP A 88 13.37 -5.22 -8.52
C ASP A 88 13.47 -4.54 -9.90
N VAL A 89 12.71 -3.45 -10.10
CA VAL A 89 12.73 -2.73 -11.38
C VAL A 89 14.09 -2.06 -11.58
N ARG A 90 14.71 -1.55 -10.51
CA ARG A 90 16.05 -0.98 -10.56
C ARG A 90 17.11 -2.01 -10.92
N GLU A 91 17.03 -3.21 -10.37
CA GLU A 91 17.91 -4.32 -10.72
C GLU A 91 17.70 -4.75 -12.19
N GLN A 92 16.45 -4.91 -12.62
CA GLN A 92 16.14 -5.25 -14.02
C GLN A 92 16.71 -4.20 -14.99
N ILE A 93 16.53 -2.90 -14.69
CA ILE A 93 17.11 -1.83 -15.51
C ILE A 93 18.64 -1.90 -15.52
N SER A 94 19.30 -2.22 -14.41
CA SER A 94 20.75 -2.42 -14.37
C SER A 94 21.18 -3.57 -15.28
N ASN A 95 20.56 -4.75 -15.14
CA ASN A 95 20.88 -5.95 -15.91
C ASN A 95 20.66 -5.76 -17.42
N ILE A 96 19.54 -5.15 -17.78
CA ILE A 96 19.21 -4.81 -19.17
C ILE A 96 20.22 -3.80 -19.72
N SER A 97 20.56 -2.77 -18.93
CA SER A 97 21.54 -1.74 -19.28
C SER A 97 22.92 -2.35 -19.57
N ASP A 98 23.38 -3.27 -18.72
CA ASP A 98 24.68 -3.92 -18.89
C ASP A 98 24.71 -4.84 -20.12
N ALA A 99 23.66 -5.65 -20.32
CA ALA A 99 23.54 -6.52 -21.48
C ALA A 99 23.54 -5.74 -22.80
N ILE A 100 22.77 -4.65 -22.86
CA ILE A 100 22.73 -3.79 -24.05
C ILE A 100 24.07 -3.08 -24.24
N THR A 101 24.69 -2.55 -23.19
CA THR A 101 26.01 -1.91 -23.25
C THR A 101 27.07 -2.89 -23.79
N HIS A 102 26.99 -4.16 -23.41
CA HIS A 102 27.88 -5.20 -23.94
C HIS A 102 27.66 -5.43 -25.44
N GLN A 103 26.41 -5.54 -25.90
CA GLN A 103 26.08 -5.70 -27.32
C GLN A 103 26.55 -4.49 -28.16
N VAL A 104 26.36 -3.27 -27.65
CA VAL A 104 26.83 -2.04 -28.31
C VAL A 104 28.35 -2.07 -28.49
N LYS A 105 29.10 -2.51 -27.48
CA LYS A 105 30.57 -2.69 -27.57
C LYS A 105 30.99 -3.77 -28.58
N GLN A 106 30.12 -4.74 -28.86
CA GLN A 106 30.32 -5.74 -29.91
C GLN A 106 29.93 -5.25 -31.31
N GLY A 107 29.49 -3.99 -31.45
CA GLY A 107 29.11 -3.39 -32.73
C GLY A 107 27.64 -3.59 -33.12
N TYR A 108 26.79 -4.10 -32.23
CA TYR A 108 25.35 -4.16 -32.49
C TYR A 108 24.76 -2.75 -32.49
N ARG A 109 23.88 -2.48 -33.46
CA ARG A 109 23.00 -1.30 -33.43
C ARG A 109 21.73 -1.67 -32.66
N ILE A 110 21.28 -0.81 -31.76
CA ILE A 110 20.09 -1.07 -30.92
C ILE A 110 19.01 -0.06 -31.26
N GLY A 111 17.80 -0.54 -31.55
CA GLY A 111 16.62 0.28 -31.79
C GLY A 111 15.61 0.16 -30.65
N PRO A 112 14.82 1.20 -30.32
CA PRO A 112 14.90 2.58 -30.82
C PRO A 112 16.17 3.30 -30.30
N ALA A 113 16.35 4.58 -30.63
CA ALA A 113 17.33 5.42 -29.94
C ALA A 113 17.09 5.36 -28.41
N ILE A 114 18.16 5.38 -27.61
CA ILE A 114 18.08 5.11 -26.16
C ILE A 114 17.06 6.00 -25.43
N GLY A 115 16.95 7.28 -25.79
CA GLY A 115 15.97 8.20 -25.19
C GLY A 115 14.50 7.89 -25.54
N ASN A 116 14.27 7.09 -26.58
CA ASN A 116 12.94 6.61 -26.98
C ASN A 116 12.58 5.24 -26.39
N THR A 117 13.46 4.60 -25.61
CA THR A 117 13.20 3.27 -25.01
C THR A 117 11.89 3.26 -24.20
N PHE A 118 11.65 4.31 -23.39
CA PHE A 118 10.43 4.47 -22.58
C PHE A 118 9.44 5.49 -23.16
N ARG A 119 9.46 5.75 -24.48
CA ARG A 119 8.61 6.78 -25.13
C ARG A 119 7.12 6.63 -24.79
N ALA A 120 6.61 5.40 -24.73
CA ALA A 120 5.22 5.15 -24.34
C ALA A 120 4.90 5.67 -22.92
N LEU A 121 5.82 5.48 -21.97
CA LEU A 121 5.66 5.88 -20.56
C LEU A 121 5.85 7.39 -20.35
N TYR A 122 6.65 8.04 -21.19
CA TYR A 122 6.75 9.51 -21.21
C TYR A 122 5.49 10.20 -21.73
N LEU A 123 4.70 9.51 -22.57
CA LEU A 123 3.51 10.08 -23.21
C LEU A 123 2.22 9.82 -22.42
N VAL A 124 2.17 8.75 -21.62
CA VAL A 124 0.98 8.36 -20.86
C VAL A 124 1.37 7.97 -19.45
N LYS A 125 0.82 8.68 -18.46
CA LYS A 125 1.00 8.35 -17.04
C LYS A 125 0.15 7.14 -16.63
N PRO A 126 0.49 6.42 -15.55
CA PRO A 126 -0.25 5.23 -15.15
C PRO A 126 -1.75 5.45 -14.93
N ASP A 127 -2.13 6.58 -14.31
CA ASP A 127 -3.50 6.96 -14.01
C ASP A 127 -4.29 7.44 -15.24
N GLU A 128 -3.59 7.87 -16.29
CA GLU A 128 -4.16 8.30 -17.57
C GLU A 128 -4.44 7.13 -18.52
N VAL A 129 -3.94 5.91 -18.24
CA VAL A 129 -4.13 4.72 -19.10
C VAL A 129 -5.61 4.35 -19.21
N LYS A 130 -6.13 4.33 -20.44
CA LYS A 130 -7.50 3.89 -20.81
C LYS A 130 -7.51 2.63 -21.66
N ALA A 131 -6.49 2.45 -22.48
CA ALA A 131 -6.30 1.25 -23.25
C ALA A 131 -4.82 0.96 -23.41
N VAL A 132 -4.48 -0.31 -23.61
CA VAL A 132 -3.13 -0.79 -23.91
C VAL A 132 -3.20 -1.59 -25.19
N ILE A 133 -2.38 -1.23 -26.19
CA ILE A 133 -2.11 -2.07 -27.36
C ILE A 133 -0.70 -2.62 -27.20
N MET A 134 -0.57 -3.95 -27.18
CA MET A 134 0.72 -4.61 -27.03
C MET A 134 1.31 -5.08 -28.36
N GLY A 135 2.49 -4.56 -28.69
CA GLY A 135 3.36 -5.05 -29.77
C GLY A 135 4.39 -6.06 -29.26
N GLN A 136 4.99 -6.84 -30.17
CA GLN A 136 6.05 -7.78 -29.79
C GLN A 136 7.39 -7.09 -29.59
N ASP A 137 7.93 -6.53 -30.66
CA ASP A 137 9.21 -5.83 -30.69
C ASP A 137 9.02 -4.46 -31.34
N PRO A 138 9.94 -3.50 -31.12
CA PRO A 138 10.04 -2.33 -31.98
C PRO A 138 10.17 -2.74 -33.45
N ALA A 139 9.78 -1.85 -34.37
CA ALA A 139 9.81 -2.15 -35.80
C ALA A 139 11.22 -2.63 -36.24
N PRO A 140 11.36 -3.84 -36.82
CA PRO A 140 12.66 -4.42 -37.15
C PRO A 140 13.32 -3.81 -38.39
N GLN A 141 12.56 -3.01 -39.16
CA GLN A 141 13.09 -2.25 -40.27
C GLN A 141 14.04 -1.15 -39.73
N PRO A 142 15.28 -1.06 -40.24
CA PRO A 142 16.23 -0.06 -39.77
C PRO A 142 15.66 1.36 -39.81
N GLY A 143 15.83 2.09 -38.71
CA GLY A 143 15.39 3.48 -38.58
C GLY A 143 13.89 3.69 -38.35
N LEU A 144 13.09 2.62 -38.26
CA LEU A 144 11.64 2.74 -38.03
C LEU A 144 11.19 2.44 -36.59
N ALA A 145 12.10 2.02 -35.70
CA ALA A 145 11.80 1.81 -34.29
C ALA A 145 11.64 3.16 -33.56
N THR A 146 10.42 3.48 -33.15
CA THR A 146 10.07 4.77 -32.53
C THR A 146 9.97 4.75 -31.00
N GLY A 147 9.94 3.56 -30.39
CA GLY A 147 9.59 3.36 -28.99
C GLY A 147 8.10 3.21 -28.71
N LEU A 148 7.24 3.31 -29.73
CA LEU A 148 5.80 3.09 -29.64
C LEU A 148 5.41 1.85 -30.44
N ALA A 149 4.57 0.99 -29.87
CA ALA A 149 4.04 -0.17 -30.58
C ALA A 149 3.17 0.26 -31.76
N PHE A 150 3.37 -0.40 -32.90
CA PHE A 150 2.62 -0.17 -34.14
C PHE A 150 2.61 1.29 -34.66
N SER A 151 3.60 2.11 -34.31
CA SER A 151 3.70 3.51 -34.78
C SER A 151 5.03 3.79 -35.48
N THR A 152 4.97 4.59 -36.55
CA THR A 152 6.16 5.18 -37.19
C THR A 152 6.31 6.65 -36.80
N GLU A 153 7.40 7.28 -37.22
CA GLU A 153 7.51 8.74 -37.17
C GLU A 153 6.53 9.40 -38.16
N PRO A 154 6.19 10.69 -37.95
CA PRO A 154 5.35 11.45 -38.86
C PRO A 154 5.83 11.38 -40.32
N ASN A 155 4.89 11.33 -41.26
CA ASN A 155 5.13 11.28 -42.72
C ASN A 155 5.79 10.00 -43.24
N VAL A 156 6.06 9.01 -42.39
CA VAL A 156 6.41 7.67 -42.86
C VAL A 156 5.11 6.94 -43.23
N PRO A 157 4.94 6.48 -44.49
CA PRO A 157 3.73 5.78 -44.89
C PRO A 157 3.56 4.47 -44.12
N SER A 158 2.33 4.16 -43.70
CA SER A 158 2.03 2.92 -42.99
C SER A 158 2.41 1.67 -43.78
N SER A 159 2.45 1.76 -45.12
CA SER A 159 2.87 0.69 -46.03
C SER A 159 4.32 0.23 -45.87
N LYS A 160 5.17 1.01 -45.20
CA LYS A 160 6.54 0.61 -44.85
C LYS A 160 6.56 -0.50 -43.79
N VAL A 161 5.50 -0.63 -42.98
CA VAL A 161 5.39 -1.64 -41.93
C VAL A 161 4.01 -2.28 -42.02
N ALA A 162 3.94 -3.45 -42.65
CA ALA A 162 2.68 -4.13 -42.98
C ALA A 162 1.73 -4.32 -41.78
N SER A 163 2.26 -4.53 -40.56
CA SER A 163 1.44 -4.64 -39.35
C SER A 163 0.76 -3.34 -38.96
N ILE A 164 1.45 -2.21 -39.09
CA ILE A 164 0.89 -0.87 -38.84
C ILE A 164 -0.22 -0.58 -39.85
N GLN A 165 0.01 -0.87 -41.13
CA GLN A 165 -1.03 -0.69 -42.14
C GLN A 165 -2.27 -1.54 -41.84
N ARG A 166 -2.12 -2.78 -41.37
CA ARG A 166 -3.27 -3.61 -40.97
C ARG A 166 -4.04 -3.02 -39.78
N VAL A 167 -3.35 -2.54 -38.74
CA VAL A 167 -4.00 -1.87 -37.58
C VAL A 167 -4.83 -0.66 -38.03
N LEU A 168 -4.28 0.17 -38.90
CA LEU A 168 -4.96 1.33 -39.46
C LEU A 168 -6.16 0.96 -40.35
N LEU A 169 -6.04 -0.09 -41.16
CA LEU A 169 -7.14 -0.61 -41.98
C LEU A 169 -8.28 -1.19 -41.12
N GLU A 170 -7.98 -1.79 -39.96
CA GLU A 170 -9.03 -2.25 -39.04
C GLU A 170 -9.73 -1.06 -38.36
N ALA A 171 -9.00 -0.03 -37.93
CA ALA A 171 -9.64 1.20 -37.46
C ALA A 171 -10.52 1.84 -38.54
N GLN A 172 -10.10 1.79 -39.81
CA GLN A 172 -10.91 2.26 -40.93
C GLN A 172 -12.17 1.39 -41.17
N ASN A 173 -12.05 0.06 -41.08
CA ASN A 173 -13.19 -0.88 -41.13
C ASN A 173 -14.25 -0.54 -40.07
N GLU A 174 -13.81 -0.06 -38.90
CA GLU A 174 -14.66 0.32 -37.79
C GLU A 174 -15.30 1.71 -37.92
N GLY A 175 -15.00 2.42 -39.02
CA GLY A 175 -15.63 3.70 -39.37
C GLY A 175 -14.86 4.94 -38.92
N PHE A 176 -13.63 4.79 -38.42
CA PHE A 176 -12.77 5.90 -38.06
C PHE A 176 -12.06 6.48 -39.30
N CYS A 177 -11.84 7.79 -39.31
CA CYS A 177 -11.13 8.45 -40.39
C CYS A 177 -9.63 8.34 -40.21
N ILE A 178 -8.99 7.59 -41.10
CA ILE A 178 -7.59 7.20 -41.03
C ILE A 178 -6.83 7.67 -42.27
N ASN A 179 -5.59 8.11 -42.10
CA ASN A 179 -4.68 8.45 -43.18
C ASN A 179 -3.63 7.35 -43.37
N LEU A 180 -3.79 6.49 -44.39
CA LEU A 180 -2.85 5.39 -44.64
C LEU A 180 -1.45 5.85 -45.11
N ASN A 181 -1.30 7.13 -45.49
CA ASN A 181 -0.01 7.71 -45.85
C ASN A 181 0.79 8.20 -44.62
N ASN A 182 0.27 8.03 -43.40
CA ASN A 182 0.96 8.34 -42.16
C ASN A 182 0.81 7.17 -41.18
N GLY A 183 1.93 6.58 -40.75
CA GLY A 183 1.96 5.51 -39.75
C GLY A 183 2.09 5.99 -38.31
N ASP A 184 2.06 7.30 -38.05
CA ASP A 184 2.14 7.87 -36.69
C ASP A 184 0.80 7.74 -35.94
N LEU A 185 0.84 7.01 -34.82
CA LEU A 185 -0.28 6.77 -33.91
C LEU A 185 -0.20 7.60 -32.62
N LYS A 186 0.79 8.50 -32.47
CA LYS A 186 0.98 9.31 -31.25
C LYS A 186 -0.31 10.02 -30.84
N LYS A 187 -1.12 10.51 -31.78
CA LYS A 187 -2.37 11.22 -31.43
C LYS A 187 -3.29 10.39 -30.51
N TRP A 188 -3.30 9.07 -30.63
CA TRP A 188 -4.12 8.22 -29.75
C TRP A 188 -3.61 8.22 -28.30
N THR A 189 -2.31 8.45 -28.06
CA THR A 189 -1.74 8.52 -26.71
C THR A 189 -2.28 9.71 -25.92
N ASP A 190 -2.62 10.82 -26.61
CA ASP A 190 -3.17 12.03 -25.99
C ASP A 190 -4.53 11.76 -25.30
N ASP A 191 -5.23 10.67 -25.66
CA ASP A 191 -6.47 10.23 -25.03
C ASP A 191 -6.27 9.02 -24.08
N GLY A 192 -5.02 8.70 -23.71
CA GLY A 192 -4.71 7.65 -22.72
C GLY A 192 -4.47 6.26 -23.31
N LEU A 193 -4.14 6.15 -24.61
CA LEU A 193 -3.69 4.88 -25.19
C LEU A 193 -2.20 4.65 -24.92
N LEU A 194 -1.87 3.56 -24.24
CA LEU A 194 -0.50 3.11 -24.08
C LEU A 194 -0.11 2.15 -25.23
N LEU A 195 0.81 2.60 -26.10
CA LEU A 195 1.37 1.82 -27.22
C LEU A 195 2.66 1.09 -26.77
N LEU A 196 2.50 -0.06 -26.11
CA LEU A 196 3.58 -0.74 -25.39
C LEU A 196 4.12 -1.94 -26.17
N ASN A 197 5.45 -2.11 -26.27
CA ASN A 197 6.05 -3.34 -26.81
C ASN A 197 6.42 -4.31 -25.68
N MET A 198 6.44 -5.63 -25.96
CA MET A 198 6.90 -6.66 -25.02
C MET A 198 8.42 -6.61 -24.81
N ALA A 199 9.19 -6.34 -25.88
CA ALA A 199 10.57 -5.90 -25.76
C ALA A 199 10.64 -4.40 -26.03
N LEU A 200 11.36 -3.63 -25.20
CA LEU A 200 11.50 -2.18 -25.39
C LEU A 200 12.72 -1.78 -26.23
N SER A 201 13.48 -2.77 -26.69
CA SER A 201 14.55 -2.60 -27.68
C SER A 201 14.64 -3.80 -28.62
N ILE A 202 15.40 -3.66 -29.71
CA ILE A 202 15.67 -4.72 -30.68
C ILE A 202 17.15 -4.64 -31.13
N PRO A 203 17.88 -5.77 -31.19
CA PRO A 203 19.26 -5.78 -31.63
C PRO A 203 19.36 -5.93 -33.14
N CYS A 204 20.28 -5.20 -33.76
CA CYS A 204 20.58 -5.28 -35.18
C CYS A 204 22.08 -5.60 -35.33
N PRO A 205 22.42 -6.83 -35.73
CA PRO A 205 23.81 -7.26 -35.90
C PRO A 205 24.60 -6.33 -36.85
N PRO A 206 25.91 -6.15 -36.63
CA PRO A 206 26.75 -5.26 -37.45
C PRO A 206 26.73 -5.59 -38.94
N ASP A 207 26.67 -6.88 -39.26
CA ASP A 207 26.76 -7.39 -40.64
C ASP A 207 25.39 -7.68 -41.30
N GLU A 208 24.28 -7.38 -40.60
CA GLU A 208 22.92 -7.63 -41.10
C GLU A 208 22.14 -6.36 -41.42
N GLN A 209 21.40 -6.40 -42.53
CA GLN A 209 20.55 -5.29 -42.97
C GLN A 209 19.26 -5.17 -42.15
N SER A 210 18.87 -6.20 -41.38
CA SER A 210 17.65 -6.23 -40.56
C SER A 210 17.94 -6.54 -39.10
N CYS A 211 17.07 -6.08 -38.20
CA CYS A 211 17.18 -6.39 -36.79
C CYS A 211 16.58 -7.77 -36.45
N THR A 212 17.08 -8.40 -35.39
CA THR A 212 16.67 -9.74 -34.95
C THR A 212 15.32 -9.68 -34.23
N ILE A 213 14.25 -10.05 -34.94
CA ILE A 213 12.89 -10.12 -34.39
C ILE A 213 12.86 -11.06 -33.18
N GLY A 214 12.33 -10.60 -32.05
CA GLY A 214 12.27 -11.36 -30.81
C GLY A 214 13.59 -11.45 -30.05
N GLY A 215 14.68 -10.85 -30.56
CA GLY A 215 16.03 -10.99 -30.00
C GLY A 215 16.16 -10.48 -28.56
N HIS A 216 15.30 -9.55 -28.15
CA HIS A 216 15.31 -8.92 -26.82
C HIS A 216 14.08 -9.28 -25.96
N ILE A 217 13.21 -10.18 -26.41
CA ILE A 217 12.02 -10.57 -25.63
C ILE A 217 12.43 -11.20 -24.30
N ALA A 218 13.42 -12.10 -24.29
CA ALA A 218 13.90 -12.70 -23.05
C ALA A 218 14.56 -11.67 -22.11
N LEU A 219 15.27 -10.69 -22.69
CA LEU A 219 15.95 -9.63 -21.94
C LEU A 219 14.96 -8.71 -21.21
N TRP A 220 13.84 -8.39 -21.85
CA TRP A 220 12.81 -7.48 -21.31
C TRP A 220 11.65 -8.18 -20.64
N GLY A 221 11.58 -9.51 -20.69
CA GLY A 221 10.42 -10.30 -20.26
C GLY A 221 10.01 -9.97 -18.82
N VAL A 222 10.96 -10.09 -17.89
CA VAL A 222 10.74 -9.83 -16.45
C VAL A 222 10.36 -8.38 -16.19
N PHE A 223 11.08 -7.41 -16.77
CA PHE A 223 10.72 -5.99 -16.66
C PHE A 223 9.29 -5.71 -17.16
N THR A 224 8.91 -6.32 -18.29
CA THR A 224 7.61 -6.10 -18.89
C THR A 224 6.49 -6.80 -18.13
N ASP A 225 6.76 -7.96 -17.52
CA ASP A 225 5.84 -8.59 -16.58
C ASP A 225 5.58 -7.66 -15.38
N HIS A 226 6.63 -7.08 -14.78
CA HIS A 226 6.46 -6.09 -13.72
C HIS A 226 5.67 -4.87 -14.19
N LEU A 227 5.92 -4.37 -15.41
CA LEU A 227 5.22 -3.22 -15.96
C LEU A 227 3.74 -3.51 -16.21
N VAL A 228 3.41 -4.67 -16.79
CA VAL A 228 2.01 -5.07 -17.03
C VAL A 228 1.29 -5.28 -15.71
N ASN A 229 1.91 -5.94 -14.73
CA ASN A 229 1.35 -6.11 -13.38
C ASN A 229 1.14 -4.75 -12.70
N TYR A 230 2.09 -3.82 -12.85
CA TYR A 230 1.93 -2.47 -12.34
C TYR A 230 0.73 -1.76 -12.99
N ILE A 231 0.53 -1.89 -14.30
CA ILE A 231 -0.65 -1.33 -14.98
C ILE A 231 -1.94 -2.02 -14.51
N ASP A 232 -1.95 -3.34 -14.41
CA ASP A 232 -3.10 -4.15 -13.93
C ASP A 232 -3.57 -3.69 -12.53
N ASN A 233 -2.61 -3.28 -11.70
CA ASN A 233 -2.84 -2.90 -10.31
C ASN A 233 -2.98 -1.39 -10.06
N ASN A 234 -2.60 -0.52 -11.00
CA ASN A 234 -2.56 0.93 -10.76
C ASN A 234 -3.33 1.76 -11.80
N ALA A 235 -3.66 1.20 -12.97
CA ALA A 235 -4.52 1.90 -13.92
C ALA A 235 -5.99 1.77 -13.51
N GLY A 236 -6.78 2.82 -13.72
CA GLY A 236 -8.24 2.70 -13.74
C GLY A 236 -8.68 1.71 -14.83
N ALA A 237 -9.93 1.23 -14.77
CA ALA A 237 -10.50 0.27 -15.72
C ALA A 237 -10.04 0.52 -17.18
N ALA A 238 -9.17 -0.35 -17.71
CA ALA A 238 -8.54 -0.20 -19.02
C ALA A 238 -8.85 -1.37 -19.96
N ALA A 239 -8.80 -1.11 -21.27
CA ALA A 239 -8.96 -2.13 -22.30
C ALA A 239 -7.58 -2.63 -22.81
N PHE A 240 -7.31 -3.92 -22.67
CA PHE A 240 -6.11 -4.57 -23.19
C PHE A 240 -6.42 -5.20 -24.56
N ILE A 241 -5.87 -4.62 -25.61
CA ILE A 241 -6.03 -5.09 -26.99
C ILE A 241 -4.79 -5.92 -27.34
N LEU A 242 -4.98 -7.24 -27.43
CA LEU A 242 -3.90 -8.21 -27.51
C LEU A 242 -4.03 -9.03 -28.81
N TRP A 243 -3.04 -8.91 -29.69
CA TRP A 243 -3.06 -9.53 -31.01
C TRP A 243 -1.94 -10.57 -31.23
N GLY A 244 -2.34 -11.83 -31.42
CA GLY A 244 -1.42 -12.95 -31.59
C GLY A 244 -1.19 -13.74 -30.30
N SER A 245 -0.51 -14.89 -30.43
CA SER A 245 -0.27 -15.79 -29.29
C SER A 245 0.57 -15.14 -28.20
N LYS A 246 1.69 -14.51 -28.58
CA LYS A 246 2.63 -13.90 -27.63
C LYS A 246 2.00 -12.79 -26.77
N SER A 247 1.36 -11.78 -27.38
CA SER A 247 0.64 -10.77 -26.59
C SER A 247 -0.59 -11.37 -25.88
N GLY A 248 -1.20 -12.41 -26.45
CA GLY A 248 -2.33 -13.12 -25.85
C GLY A 248 -1.96 -13.85 -24.57
N GLU A 249 -0.70 -14.27 -24.42
CA GLU A 249 -0.13 -14.84 -23.19
C GLU A 249 -0.04 -13.80 -22.08
N TYR A 250 0.36 -12.56 -22.37
CA TYR A 250 0.30 -11.45 -21.41
C TYR A 250 -1.13 -11.13 -20.96
N GLY A 251 -2.13 -11.47 -21.77
CA GLY A 251 -3.53 -11.42 -21.35
C GLY A 251 -3.89 -12.39 -20.21
N LYS A 252 -2.98 -13.29 -19.81
CA LYS A 252 -3.08 -14.09 -18.58
C LYS A 252 -2.56 -13.33 -17.35
N ASN A 253 -1.67 -12.36 -17.56
CA ASN A 253 -1.09 -11.52 -16.51
C ASN A 253 -2.03 -10.35 -16.13
N VAL A 254 -3.03 -10.06 -16.97
CA VAL A 254 -4.13 -9.14 -16.65
C VAL A 254 -5.16 -9.86 -15.78
N LYS A 255 -5.03 -9.75 -14.45
CA LYS A 255 -5.86 -10.45 -13.47
C LYS A 255 -7.07 -9.63 -13.03
N ASN A 256 -6.97 -8.31 -13.15
CA ASN A 256 -8.00 -7.34 -12.82
C ASN A 256 -9.26 -7.52 -13.69
N LYS A 257 -10.37 -7.97 -13.08
CA LYS A 257 -11.65 -8.19 -13.78
C LYS A 257 -12.38 -6.91 -14.20
N ALA A 258 -11.95 -5.76 -13.69
CA ALA A 258 -12.43 -4.46 -14.18
C ALA A 258 -11.68 -4.01 -15.44
N HIS A 259 -10.72 -4.78 -15.94
CA HIS A 259 -10.14 -4.59 -17.27
C HIS A 259 -10.89 -5.40 -18.32
N LYS A 260 -10.88 -4.90 -19.55
CA LYS A 260 -11.44 -5.63 -20.71
C LYS A 260 -10.32 -6.15 -21.58
N VAL A 261 -10.25 -7.47 -21.75
CA VAL A 261 -9.31 -8.06 -22.70
C VAL A 261 -10.00 -8.31 -24.03
N LEU A 262 -9.45 -7.73 -25.10
CA LEU A 262 -9.88 -7.91 -26.48
C LEU A 262 -8.79 -8.67 -27.25
N LYS A 263 -9.07 -9.94 -27.58
CA LYS A 263 -8.09 -10.82 -28.24
C LYS A 263 -8.31 -10.94 -29.75
N GLY A 264 -7.23 -11.13 -30.49
CA GLY A 264 -7.22 -11.24 -31.95
C GLY A 264 -6.08 -12.05 -32.53
N GLY A 265 -6.16 -12.36 -33.83
CA GLY A 265 -4.98 -12.80 -34.59
C GLY A 265 -3.95 -11.68 -34.69
N HIS A 266 -2.67 -12.01 -34.84
CA HIS A 266 -1.63 -10.98 -35.00
C HIS A 266 -1.85 -10.17 -36.29
N PRO A 267 -1.64 -8.83 -36.32
CA PRO A 267 -1.74 -8.00 -37.53
C PRO A 267 -0.61 -8.26 -38.54
N SER A 268 0.05 -9.42 -38.51
CA SER A 268 1.15 -9.74 -39.43
C SER A 268 0.60 -10.27 -40.75
N PRO A 269 1.12 -9.86 -41.92
CA PRO A 269 0.72 -10.42 -43.21
C PRO A 269 0.95 -11.93 -43.34
N ARG A 270 1.77 -12.51 -42.46
CA ARG A 270 2.03 -13.96 -42.38
C ARG A 270 0.86 -14.75 -41.77
N VAL A 271 -0.12 -14.07 -41.19
CA VAL A 271 -1.33 -14.67 -40.61
C VAL A 271 -2.53 -14.28 -41.47
N SER A 272 -3.49 -15.21 -41.59
CA SER A 272 -4.76 -14.97 -42.29
C SER A 272 -5.43 -13.69 -41.80
N GLY A 273 -5.76 -12.80 -42.73
CA GLY A 273 -6.44 -11.54 -42.42
C GLY A 273 -7.79 -11.74 -41.72
N ALA A 274 -8.47 -12.86 -41.97
CA ALA A 274 -9.74 -13.20 -41.33
C ALA A 274 -9.65 -13.39 -39.80
N ASN A 275 -8.45 -13.65 -39.28
CA ASN A 275 -8.20 -13.78 -37.84
C ASN A 275 -8.02 -12.43 -37.15
N PHE A 276 -7.71 -11.37 -37.90
CA PHE A 276 -7.46 -10.03 -37.36
C PHE A 276 -8.54 -9.02 -37.72
N PHE A 277 -9.00 -8.99 -38.97
CA PHE A 277 -9.95 -7.98 -39.43
C PHE A 277 -11.39 -8.28 -38.98
N CYS A 278 -12.17 -7.19 -38.91
CA CYS A 278 -13.60 -7.16 -38.62
C CYS A 278 -13.94 -7.65 -37.21
N LYS A 279 -13.01 -7.48 -36.26
CA LYS A 279 -13.16 -7.92 -34.87
C LYS A 279 -13.64 -6.79 -33.95
N ASN A 280 -13.74 -5.57 -34.47
CA ASN A 280 -14.40 -4.43 -33.84
C ASN A 280 -13.71 -3.94 -32.55
N TYR A 281 -12.37 -3.98 -32.53
CA TYR A 281 -11.56 -3.69 -31.34
C TYR A 281 -11.80 -2.27 -30.79
N PHE A 282 -11.79 -1.25 -31.64
CA PHE A 282 -11.77 0.15 -31.25
C PHE A 282 -13.14 0.65 -30.80
N ASN A 283 -14.21 0.31 -31.54
CA ASN A 283 -15.58 0.57 -31.13
C ASN A 283 -15.95 -0.19 -29.86
N CYS A 284 -15.57 -1.47 -29.73
CA CYS A 284 -15.86 -2.21 -28.51
C CYS A 284 -15.10 -1.68 -27.31
N THR A 285 -13.87 -1.18 -27.50
CA THR A 285 -13.12 -0.44 -26.48
C THR A 285 -13.89 0.81 -26.04
N ASN A 286 -14.31 1.66 -26.98
CA ASN A 286 -15.04 2.90 -26.64
C ASN A 286 -16.41 2.65 -26.00
N LYS A 287 -17.16 1.64 -26.48
CA LYS A 287 -18.42 1.22 -25.86
C LYS A 287 -18.20 0.74 -24.42
N TRP A 288 -17.17 -0.06 -24.19
CA TRP A 288 -16.83 -0.56 -22.87
C TRP A 288 -16.35 0.57 -21.94
N LEU A 289 -15.49 1.49 -22.41
CA LEU A 289 -15.06 2.66 -21.63
C LEU A 289 -16.27 3.51 -21.20
N THR A 290 -17.18 3.80 -22.14
CA THR A 290 -18.40 4.58 -21.86
C THR A 290 -19.28 3.87 -20.83
N ALA A 291 -19.46 2.56 -20.95
CA ALA A 291 -20.24 1.76 -20.00
C ALA A 291 -19.63 1.72 -18.58
N ASN A 292 -18.33 1.98 -18.45
CA ASN A 292 -17.59 2.07 -17.18
C ASN A 292 -17.27 3.52 -16.77
N GLY A 293 -18.01 4.50 -17.30
CA GLY A 293 -17.88 5.91 -16.89
C GLY A 293 -16.59 6.61 -17.34
N ARG A 294 -15.84 6.02 -18.28
CA ARG A 294 -14.60 6.62 -18.83
C ARG A 294 -14.84 7.26 -20.19
N LYS A 295 -14.15 8.38 -20.46
CA LYS A 295 -14.18 9.08 -21.75
C LYS A 295 -13.63 8.16 -22.87
N PRO A 296 -14.31 8.03 -24.02
CA PRO A 296 -13.80 7.32 -25.20
C PRO A 296 -12.46 7.87 -25.71
N ILE A 297 -11.71 7.05 -26.44
CA ILE A 297 -10.49 7.45 -27.17
C ILE A 297 -10.88 7.96 -28.56
N ASP A 298 -10.33 9.10 -29.01
CA ASP A 298 -10.47 9.58 -30.39
C ASP A 298 -9.53 8.80 -31.33
N TRP A 299 -10.08 7.77 -31.98
CA TRP A 299 -9.33 6.95 -32.93
C TRP A 299 -9.12 7.63 -34.31
N LYS A 300 -9.61 8.85 -34.55
CA LYS A 300 -9.44 9.54 -35.83
C LYS A 300 -8.02 10.08 -36.00
N LEU A 301 -7.42 9.80 -37.16
CA LEU A 301 -6.12 10.35 -37.59
C LEU A 301 -6.25 11.30 -38.80
N LYS A 302 -7.49 11.58 -39.22
CA LYS A 302 -7.84 12.54 -40.27
C LYS A 302 -9.25 13.08 -40.00
N ASP A 303 -9.52 14.34 -40.34
CA ASP A 303 -10.80 14.99 -40.06
C ASP A 303 -11.97 14.44 -40.90
N THR A 304 -11.72 14.16 -42.17
CA THR A 304 -12.76 13.70 -43.12
C THR A 304 -12.27 12.56 -44.02
N CYS A 305 -13.17 11.62 -44.28
CA CYS A 305 -12.92 10.46 -45.10
C CYS A 305 -14.24 9.89 -45.66
N SER A 306 -14.17 9.18 -46.78
CA SER A 306 -15.28 8.37 -47.27
C SER A 306 -15.30 7.05 -46.50
N LYS A 307 -16.47 6.66 -45.97
CA LYS A 307 -16.65 5.38 -45.30
C LYS A 307 -16.79 4.27 -46.35
N SER A 308 -15.87 3.32 -46.34
CA SER A 308 -15.98 2.08 -47.11
C SER A 308 -16.66 0.99 -46.26
N LYS A 309 -17.26 -0.01 -46.91
CA LYS A 309 -17.73 -1.20 -46.19
C LYS A 309 -16.54 -1.93 -45.53
N PRO A 310 -16.72 -2.53 -44.34
CA PRO A 310 -15.68 -3.31 -43.69
C PRO A 310 -15.20 -4.46 -44.58
N CYS A 311 -13.89 -4.70 -44.61
CA CYS A 311 -13.30 -5.72 -45.44
C CYS A 311 -12.16 -6.48 -44.76
N ILE A 312 -11.97 -7.74 -45.16
CA ILE A 312 -10.74 -8.49 -44.93
C ILE A 312 -9.72 -8.05 -45.99
N TRP A 313 -8.59 -7.51 -45.57
CA TRP A 313 -7.58 -6.98 -46.48
C TRP A 313 -6.46 -7.99 -46.77
N ALA A 314 -6.09 -8.14 -48.04
CA ALA A 314 -4.94 -8.92 -48.49
C ALA A 314 -3.72 -8.00 -48.70
N TRP A 315 -2.54 -8.46 -48.27
CA TRP A 315 -1.28 -7.72 -48.37
C TRP A 315 -0.49 -8.14 -49.62
N HIS A 316 -0.04 -7.17 -50.41
CA HIS A 316 0.81 -7.40 -51.58
C HIS A 316 2.22 -6.89 -51.30
N SER A 317 3.15 -7.79 -50.95
CA SER A 317 4.52 -7.43 -50.54
C SER A 317 5.32 -6.74 -51.64
N GLY A 318 5.08 -7.06 -52.91
CA GLY A 318 5.80 -6.46 -54.04
C GLY A 318 5.45 -4.98 -54.28
N THR A 319 4.25 -4.54 -53.90
CA THR A 319 3.76 -3.17 -54.13
C THR A 319 3.57 -2.38 -52.83
N GLY A 320 3.63 -3.03 -51.66
CA GLY A 320 3.34 -2.40 -50.37
C GLY A 320 1.87 -1.94 -50.27
N THR A 321 0.97 -2.57 -51.01
CA THR A 321 -0.45 -2.19 -51.05
C THR A 321 -1.33 -3.24 -50.42
N SER A 322 -2.48 -2.81 -49.89
CA SER A 322 -3.53 -3.71 -49.43
C SER A 322 -4.78 -3.58 -50.30
N THR A 323 -5.40 -4.70 -50.66
CA THR A 323 -6.66 -4.73 -51.42
C THR A 323 -7.73 -5.47 -50.64
N CYS A 324 -8.97 -5.01 -50.73
CA CYS A 324 -10.11 -5.71 -50.15
C CYS A 324 -10.29 -7.06 -50.83
N SER A 325 -10.16 -8.16 -50.09
CA SER A 325 -10.33 -9.52 -50.63
C SER A 325 -11.73 -10.08 -50.40
N LYS A 326 -12.40 -9.66 -49.33
CA LYS A 326 -13.76 -10.12 -48.97
C LYS A 326 -14.45 -9.12 -48.03
N GLU A 327 -15.63 -8.62 -48.40
CA GLU A 327 -16.49 -7.84 -47.48
C GLU A 327 -16.82 -8.66 -46.22
N CYS A 328 -16.95 -7.99 -45.08
CA CYS A 328 -17.25 -8.63 -43.80
C CYS A 328 -18.21 -7.77 -42.96
N SER A 329 -18.78 -8.40 -41.93
CA SER A 329 -19.52 -7.70 -40.88
C SER A 329 -18.63 -7.54 -39.65
N LEU A 330 -18.72 -6.38 -38.98
CA LEU A 330 -18.04 -6.17 -37.71
C LEU A 330 -18.65 -7.09 -36.64
N LYS A 331 -17.79 -7.67 -35.81
CA LYS A 331 -18.21 -8.45 -34.64
C LYS A 331 -18.99 -7.57 -33.66
N ASP A 332 -20.04 -8.11 -33.06
CA ASP A 332 -20.76 -7.43 -31.98
C ASP A 332 -19.87 -7.21 -30.75
N CYS A 333 -20.15 -6.12 -30.04
CA CYS A 333 -19.47 -5.82 -28.78
C CYS A 333 -20.20 -6.49 -27.64
N ASP A 334 -19.52 -7.42 -26.98
CA ASP A 334 -19.98 -7.99 -25.72
C ASP A 334 -19.76 -6.96 -24.59
N VAL A 335 -20.80 -6.19 -24.30
CA VAL A 335 -20.87 -5.21 -23.21
C VAL A 335 -21.73 -5.77 -22.07
N ALA A 336 -21.20 -6.76 -21.36
CA ALA A 336 -21.66 -7.00 -20.00
C ALA A 336 -21.32 -5.77 -19.15
N LYS A 337 -22.33 -5.18 -18.49
CA LYS A 337 -22.09 -4.31 -17.33
C LYS A 337 -21.35 -5.16 -16.30
N VAL A 338 -20.32 -4.59 -15.69
CA VAL A 338 -19.72 -5.15 -14.50
C VAL A 338 -20.86 -5.32 -13.47
N PRO A 339 -21.10 -6.51 -12.90
CA PRO A 339 -21.95 -6.64 -11.71
C PRO A 339 -21.46 -5.62 -10.68
N GLU A 340 -22.34 -5.01 -9.89
CA GLU A 340 -21.98 -3.98 -8.90
C GLU A 340 -21.02 -4.45 -7.78
N MET A 341 -20.39 -5.61 -7.96
CA MET A 341 -19.26 -6.15 -7.23
C MET A 341 -18.19 -6.63 -8.22
N ALA A 342 -17.29 -5.73 -8.61
CA ALA A 342 -15.93 -6.05 -9.06
C ALA A 342 -15.09 -4.76 -9.05
N ILE A 343 -14.68 -4.33 -7.86
CA ILE A 343 -13.50 -3.50 -7.71
C ILE A 343 -12.32 -4.47 -7.91
N PRO A 344 -11.38 -4.17 -8.79
CA PRO A 344 -10.25 -5.06 -8.96
C PRO A 344 -9.23 -4.90 -7.84
N LEU A 345 -8.37 -5.90 -7.70
CA LEU A 345 -7.11 -5.85 -6.95
C LEU A 345 -6.15 -4.83 -7.57
N THR A 346 -6.52 -3.56 -7.59
CA THR A 346 -5.56 -2.56 -7.16
C THR A 346 -5.37 -2.80 -5.68
N ALA A 347 -4.15 -2.64 -5.16
CA ALA A 347 -4.04 -2.16 -3.79
C ALA A 347 -5.14 -1.11 -3.60
N THR A 348 -5.96 -1.23 -2.58
CA THR A 348 -6.96 -0.22 -2.27
C THR A 348 -6.19 1.02 -1.84
N ARG A 349 -5.65 1.78 -2.80
CA ARG A 349 -5.82 3.24 -2.86
C ARG A 349 -7.24 3.47 -3.38
N GLY A 350 -8.15 3.05 -2.53
CA GLY A 350 -9.58 2.91 -2.73
C GLY A 350 -10.31 2.96 -1.39
N GLY A 351 -9.70 3.52 -0.34
CA GLY A 351 -10.34 4.74 0.09
C GLY A 351 -10.28 5.66 -1.14
N ASN A 352 -11.42 6.02 -1.75
CA ASN A 352 -11.43 7.27 -2.51
C ASN A 352 -10.63 8.23 -1.65
N ASP A 353 -9.51 8.76 -2.17
CA ASP A 353 -8.90 9.91 -1.52
C ASP A 353 -10.10 10.83 -1.30
N PRO A 354 -10.43 11.06 -0.01
CA PRO A 354 -11.71 11.64 0.34
C PRO A 354 -11.87 12.89 -0.48
N GLU A 355 -13.07 13.13 -1.01
CA GLU A 355 -13.32 14.35 -1.77
C GLU A 355 -12.80 15.54 -0.95
N VAL A 356 -11.74 16.19 -1.42
CA VAL A 356 -11.14 17.31 -0.71
C VAL A 356 -11.95 18.54 -1.09
N VAL A 357 -12.79 18.98 -0.18
CA VAL A 357 -13.57 20.20 -0.30
C VAL A 357 -12.70 21.36 0.19
N GLN A 358 -12.30 22.23 -0.73
CA GLN A 358 -11.59 23.46 -0.40
C GLN A 358 -12.57 24.46 0.21
N CYS A 359 -12.39 24.81 1.48
CA CYS A 359 -13.23 25.75 2.21
C CYS A 359 -12.54 27.11 2.28
N LYS A 360 -12.34 27.65 3.48
CA LYS A 360 -11.65 28.92 3.70
C LYS A 360 -10.16 28.70 3.91
N LYS A 361 -9.35 29.62 3.38
CA LYS A 361 -7.93 29.68 3.76
C LYS A 361 -7.82 30.16 5.20
N LEU A 362 -7.13 29.39 6.03
CA LEU A 362 -6.82 29.75 7.42
C LEU A 362 -5.41 30.32 7.48
N GLU A 363 -5.22 31.35 8.28
CA GLU A 363 -3.89 31.92 8.52
C GLU A 363 -3.16 31.13 9.63
N PRO A 364 -1.93 30.66 9.39
CA PRO A 364 -1.15 29.97 10.41
C PRO A 364 -0.90 30.86 11.64
N PRO A 365 -0.99 30.32 12.86
CA PRO A 365 -0.65 31.07 14.07
C PRO A 365 0.85 31.41 14.09
N LYS A 366 1.22 32.48 14.81
CA LYS A 366 2.63 32.88 14.97
C LYS A 366 3.47 31.82 15.70
N GLN A 367 2.85 31.03 16.57
CA GLN A 367 3.49 29.98 17.36
C GLN A 367 2.47 28.86 17.64
N GLY A 368 2.95 27.62 17.68
CA GLY A 368 2.12 26.43 17.92
C GLY A 368 1.32 26.00 16.69
N VAL A 369 0.40 25.05 16.88
CA VAL A 369 -0.45 24.51 15.79
C VAL A 369 -1.74 25.29 15.61
N CYS A 370 -2.29 25.80 16.72
CA CYS A 370 -3.58 26.50 16.72
C CYS A 370 -3.50 27.83 17.47
N SER A 371 -4.31 28.79 17.05
CA SER A 371 -4.68 29.98 17.83
C SER A 371 -6.08 29.81 18.42
N VAL A 372 -6.32 30.34 19.63
CA VAL A 372 -7.64 30.32 20.26
C VAL A 372 -8.18 31.73 20.45
N THR A 373 -9.48 31.91 20.23
CA THR A 373 -10.23 33.12 20.58
C THR A 373 -11.37 32.69 21.50
N GLN A 374 -11.34 33.12 22.76
CA GLN A 374 -12.34 32.75 23.75
C GLN A 374 -13.71 33.35 23.39
N GLY A 375 -14.76 32.56 23.59
CA GLY A 375 -16.16 32.91 23.37
C GLY A 375 -17.03 32.33 24.49
N ASN A 376 -18.22 31.82 24.16
CA ASN A 376 -19.04 31.05 25.10
C ASN A 376 -18.56 29.59 25.22
N ASP A 377 -19.36 28.75 25.90
CA ASP A 377 -19.03 27.35 26.19
C ASP A 377 -19.10 26.41 24.98
N SER A 378 -19.69 26.85 23.87
CA SER A 378 -19.62 26.11 22.60
C SER A 378 -18.24 26.25 21.96
N ILE A 379 -17.77 25.22 21.27
CA ILE A 379 -16.42 25.18 20.69
C ILE A 379 -16.52 25.07 19.16
N LEU A 380 -15.85 25.96 18.44
CA LEU A 380 -15.72 25.90 16.98
C LEU A 380 -14.27 25.62 16.62
N ILE A 381 -13.99 24.46 16.04
CA ILE A 381 -12.65 24.05 15.59
C ILE A 381 -12.57 24.25 14.07
N SER A 382 -11.62 25.05 13.60
CA SER A 382 -11.33 25.25 12.17
C SER A 382 -9.97 24.63 11.81
N GLY A 383 -9.91 23.83 10.75
CA GLY A 383 -8.67 23.15 10.30
C GLY A 383 -8.89 22.24 9.10
N ASN A 384 -8.03 21.24 8.90
CA ASN A 384 -8.27 20.18 7.93
C ASN A 384 -9.11 19.08 8.58
N ILE A 385 -10.41 19.04 8.27
CA ILE A 385 -11.36 18.17 8.98
C ILE A 385 -11.49 16.83 8.26
N LEU A 386 -11.17 15.74 8.95
CA LEU A 386 -11.33 14.37 8.46
C LEU A 386 -12.75 13.85 8.74
N ALA A 387 -13.69 14.16 7.84
CA ALA A 387 -15.06 13.65 7.90
C ALA A 387 -15.17 12.25 7.23
N PRO A 388 -16.27 11.49 7.43
CA PRO A 388 -16.37 10.09 6.98
C PRO A 388 -16.06 9.85 5.49
N SER A 389 -16.53 10.75 4.62
CA SER A 389 -16.38 10.63 3.16
C SER A 389 -15.59 11.76 2.51
N LYS A 390 -15.27 12.83 3.25
CA LYS A 390 -14.69 14.07 2.71
C LYS A 390 -13.61 14.61 3.63
N VAL A 391 -12.68 15.38 3.05
CA VAL A 391 -11.78 16.23 3.80
C VAL A 391 -12.17 17.67 3.55
N TYR A 392 -12.56 18.39 4.59
CA TYR A 392 -12.82 19.83 4.49
C TYR A 392 -11.53 20.58 4.80
N ALA A 393 -10.81 20.99 3.75
CA ALA A 393 -9.56 21.75 3.89
C ALA A 393 -9.90 23.19 4.31
N GLY A 394 -9.54 23.54 5.54
CA GLY A 394 -9.98 24.78 6.19
C GLY A 394 -11.46 24.77 6.60
N GLY A 395 -12.03 23.59 6.81
CA GLY A 395 -13.41 23.43 7.29
C GLY A 395 -13.56 23.70 8.79
N ASP A 396 -14.77 23.47 9.28
CA ASP A 396 -15.22 23.68 10.65
C ASP A 396 -15.87 22.43 11.25
N VAL A 397 -15.71 22.26 12.55
CA VAL A 397 -16.52 21.41 13.44
C VAL A 397 -17.05 22.28 14.57
N LEU A 398 -18.38 22.34 14.75
CA LEU A 398 -19.01 23.02 15.88
C LEU A 398 -19.45 21.97 16.91
N ILE A 399 -19.09 22.21 18.17
CA ILE A 399 -19.41 21.38 19.32
C ILE A 399 -20.31 22.19 20.26
N LYS A 400 -21.38 21.55 20.73
CA LYS A 400 -22.31 22.09 21.71
C LYS A 400 -22.79 20.96 22.62
N ASP A 401 -22.73 21.19 23.94
CA ASP A 401 -23.18 20.25 24.97
C ASP A 401 -22.56 18.84 24.79
N GLY A 402 -21.25 18.79 24.56
CA GLY A 402 -20.48 17.56 24.31
C GLY A 402 -20.75 16.86 22.96
N MET A 403 -21.61 17.40 22.11
CA MET A 403 -22.03 16.80 20.83
C MET A 403 -21.57 17.63 19.64
N ILE A 404 -21.30 16.97 18.51
CA ILE A 404 -21.00 17.63 17.23
C ILE A 404 -22.31 18.18 16.65
N ALA A 405 -22.45 19.50 16.63
CA ALA A 405 -23.63 20.18 16.09
C ALA A 405 -23.53 20.40 14.56
N CYS A 406 -22.32 20.53 14.01
CA CYS A 406 -22.09 20.77 12.59
C CYS A 406 -20.67 20.34 12.16
N VAL A 407 -20.54 19.86 10.93
CA VAL A 407 -19.27 19.61 10.23
C VAL A 407 -19.42 20.09 8.78
N GLY A 408 -18.49 20.91 8.28
CA GLY A 408 -18.55 21.40 6.90
C GLY A 408 -17.58 22.56 6.64
N CYS A 409 -17.78 23.31 5.55
CA CYS A 409 -16.94 24.48 5.26
C CYS A 409 -17.20 25.69 6.15
N ASP A 410 -18.41 25.81 6.67
CA ASP A 410 -18.80 26.89 7.57
C ASP A 410 -19.86 26.40 8.55
N CYS A 411 -19.50 26.34 9.82
CA CYS A 411 -20.41 26.03 10.92
C CYS A 411 -20.64 27.25 11.84
N SER A 412 -20.15 28.43 11.45
CA SER A 412 -20.22 29.66 12.23
C SER A 412 -21.34 30.59 11.78
N SER A 413 -21.76 30.48 10.51
CA SER A 413 -22.86 31.28 9.95
C SER A 413 -24.17 31.09 10.70
N GLY A 414 -24.77 32.21 11.12
CA GLY A 414 -26.09 32.22 11.76
C GLY A 414 -26.10 31.92 13.27
N LEU A 415 -24.94 31.75 13.90
CA LEU A 415 -24.87 31.62 15.36
C LEU A 415 -25.16 32.98 16.04
N ALA A 416 -26.10 32.99 16.99
CA ALA A 416 -26.47 34.19 17.75
C ALA A 416 -25.38 34.62 18.74
N GLU A 417 -24.69 33.65 19.33
CA GLU A 417 -23.56 33.85 20.24
C GLU A 417 -22.27 33.32 19.62
N LYS A 418 -21.13 33.91 20.01
CA LYS A 418 -19.83 33.54 19.45
C LYS A 418 -19.21 32.37 20.23
N PRO A 419 -18.98 31.20 19.61
CA PRO A 419 -18.31 30.08 20.25
C PRO A 419 -16.84 30.40 20.53
N THR A 420 -16.25 29.70 21.50
CA THR A 420 -14.80 29.65 21.64
C THR A 420 -14.21 29.01 20.39
N LYS A 421 -13.37 29.76 19.66
CA LYS A 421 -12.84 29.35 18.36
C LYS A 421 -11.39 28.87 18.48
N ILE A 422 -11.13 27.66 17.98
CA ILE A 422 -9.79 27.09 17.83
C ILE A 422 -9.48 27.03 16.33
N SER A 423 -8.47 27.76 15.87
CA SER A 423 -8.11 27.84 14.45
C SER A 423 -6.71 27.26 14.21
N CYS A 424 -6.64 26.17 13.45
CA CYS A 424 -5.43 25.39 13.21
C CYS A 424 -5.16 25.27 11.71
N ALA A 425 -4.50 26.26 11.09
CA ALA A 425 -4.35 26.31 9.63
C ALA A 425 -3.69 25.06 9.03
N ASN A 426 -2.65 24.55 9.70
CA ASN A 426 -1.95 23.32 9.33
C ASN A 426 -2.36 22.12 10.21
N GLY A 427 -3.33 22.31 11.11
CA GLY A 427 -3.80 21.24 11.99
C GLY A 427 -4.74 20.29 11.24
N VAL A 428 -4.65 19.01 11.59
CA VAL A 428 -5.58 17.98 11.11
C VAL A 428 -6.50 17.61 12.26
N VAL A 429 -7.81 17.74 12.06
CA VAL A 429 -8.84 17.44 13.04
C VAL A 429 -9.42 16.06 12.70
N SER A 430 -9.19 15.11 13.60
CA SER A 430 -9.60 13.70 13.50
C SER A 430 -10.64 13.40 14.59
N PRO A 431 -11.52 12.39 14.41
CA PRO A 431 -12.10 11.72 15.56
C PRO A 431 -11.01 11.31 16.54
N GLY A 432 -11.31 11.35 17.84
CA GLY A 432 -10.46 10.77 18.86
C GLY A 432 -10.17 9.31 18.54
N LEU A 433 -8.95 8.86 18.80
CA LEU A 433 -8.59 7.48 18.51
C LEU A 433 -9.32 6.52 19.45
N ILE A 434 -9.65 5.33 18.97
CA ILE A 434 -10.29 4.26 19.73
C ILE A 434 -9.37 3.05 19.74
N ASN A 435 -8.90 2.67 20.93
CA ASN A 435 -8.10 1.47 21.09
C ASN A 435 -9.03 0.27 21.30
N ALA A 436 -9.25 -0.51 20.24
CA ALA A 436 -10.27 -1.55 20.26
C ALA A 436 -10.00 -2.70 21.24
N HIS A 437 -8.74 -2.85 21.66
CA HIS A 437 -8.36 -3.82 22.67
C HIS A 437 -7.10 -3.38 23.42
N ASP A 438 -7.17 -3.41 24.75
CA ASP A 438 -6.03 -3.17 25.62
C ASP A 438 -6.15 -4.02 26.90
N HIS A 439 -5.04 -4.19 27.61
CA HIS A 439 -5.03 -4.64 29.00
C HIS A 439 -4.44 -3.59 29.95
N ILE A 440 -5.19 -2.52 30.19
CA ILE A 440 -4.89 -1.47 31.18
C ILE A 440 -4.50 -2.05 32.55
N THR A 441 -5.06 -3.21 32.93
CA THR A 441 -4.68 -3.95 34.15
C THR A 441 -3.19 -4.28 34.26
N TYR A 442 -2.46 -4.42 33.15
CA TYR A 442 -1.07 -4.87 33.14
C TYR A 442 -0.11 -3.87 32.51
N ASN A 443 -0.60 -2.70 32.09
CA ASN A 443 0.20 -1.81 31.26
C ASN A 443 1.26 -1.00 32.01
N GLN A 444 1.22 -0.97 33.34
CA GLN A 444 2.30 -0.41 34.14
C GLN A 444 3.63 -1.17 33.98
N ASN A 445 3.59 -2.41 33.49
CA ASN A 445 4.76 -3.22 33.25
C ASN A 445 5.59 -2.65 32.07
N PHE A 446 6.88 -2.92 32.12
CA PHE A 446 7.77 -2.69 30.98
C PHE A 446 7.54 -3.75 29.90
N PRO A 447 7.92 -3.49 28.65
CA PRO A 447 8.09 -4.54 27.64
C PRO A 447 8.91 -5.70 28.22
N ALA A 448 8.40 -6.92 28.06
CA ALA A 448 9.08 -8.11 28.56
C ALA A 448 10.04 -8.64 27.50
N ASP A 449 11.07 -9.34 27.97
CA ASP A 449 12.12 -9.90 27.11
C ASP A 449 12.15 -11.42 27.25
N TRP A 450 11.87 -12.10 26.14
CA TRP A 450 12.01 -13.55 25.98
C TRP A 450 12.97 -13.88 24.83
N GLY A 451 13.82 -12.93 24.44
CA GLY A 451 14.80 -13.07 23.38
C GLY A 451 14.19 -13.41 22.02
N SER A 452 14.74 -14.43 21.37
CA SER A 452 14.30 -14.88 20.05
C SER A 452 13.14 -15.88 20.11
N ILE A 453 12.72 -16.31 21.30
CA ILE A 453 11.67 -17.32 21.47
C ILE A 453 10.35 -16.81 20.86
N ARG A 454 9.62 -17.69 20.19
CA ARG A 454 8.25 -17.44 19.71
C ARG A 454 7.35 -18.55 20.18
N TYR A 455 6.17 -18.17 20.61
CA TYR A 455 5.16 -19.07 21.12
C TYR A 455 4.25 -19.54 19.97
N ASP A 456 3.55 -20.64 20.22
CA ASP A 456 2.61 -21.20 19.24
C ASP A 456 1.14 -20.95 19.63
N HIS A 457 0.89 -20.62 20.90
CA HIS A 457 -0.44 -20.40 21.45
C HIS A 457 -0.37 -19.52 22.70
N ARG A 458 -1.43 -18.74 22.97
CA ARG A 458 -1.48 -17.84 24.13
C ARG A 458 -1.21 -18.52 25.48
N ASN A 459 -1.66 -19.75 25.62
CA ASN A 459 -1.51 -20.50 26.86
C ASN A 459 -0.06 -20.93 27.14
N VAL A 460 0.81 -20.98 26.11
CA VAL A 460 2.22 -21.36 26.29
C VAL A 460 3.00 -20.26 27.02
N TRP A 461 2.87 -19.00 26.62
CA TRP A 461 3.56 -17.90 27.30
C TRP A 461 2.98 -17.59 28.68
N ARG A 462 1.75 -18.06 28.97
CA ARG A 462 1.05 -17.80 30.23
C ARG A 462 1.27 -18.85 31.30
N LYS A 463 1.24 -20.12 30.91
CA LYS A 463 1.26 -21.27 31.83
C LYS A 463 2.54 -22.09 31.69
N GLY A 464 3.34 -21.81 30.69
CA GLY A 464 4.38 -22.72 30.22
C GLY A 464 3.75 -23.78 29.31
N GLY A 465 4.51 -24.28 28.35
CA GLY A 465 4.12 -25.43 27.51
C GLY A 465 5.08 -26.61 27.67
N ASP A 466 4.84 -27.65 26.86
CA ASP A 466 5.51 -28.98 26.90
C ASP A 466 7.04 -28.96 26.72
N SER A 467 7.64 -27.79 26.45
CA SER A 467 9.03 -27.63 26.01
C SER A 467 9.86 -26.62 26.83
N GLY A 468 9.42 -26.24 28.04
CA GLY A 468 10.23 -25.40 28.95
C GLY A 468 10.35 -23.93 28.53
N HIS A 469 9.42 -23.45 27.69
CA HIS A 469 9.30 -22.05 27.30
C HIS A 469 9.09 -21.14 28.53
N PRO A 470 9.72 -19.95 28.58
CA PRO A 470 9.57 -19.04 29.71
C PRO A 470 8.14 -18.51 29.79
N ILE A 471 7.62 -18.42 31.01
CA ILE A 471 6.36 -17.74 31.31
C ILE A 471 6.63 -16.24 31.32
N ILE A 472 5.80 -15.47 30.62
CA ILE A 472 5.85 -14.00 30.65
C ILE A 472 5.13 -13.54 31.93
N PRO A 473 5.80 -12.79 32.83
CA PRO A 473 5.17 -12.31 34.05
C PRO A 473 3.98 -11.36 33.77
N SER A 474 2.86 -11.57 34.45
CA SER A 474 1.64 -10.75 34.32
C SER A 474 1.31 -10.05 35.64
N ASN A 475 2.18 -9.15 36.09
CA ASN A 475 1.94 -8.40 37.33
C ASN A 475 0.78 -7.42 37.14
N LYS A 476 -0.24 -7.47 38.01
CA LYS A 476 -1.37 -6.56 37.95
C LYS A 476 -1.01 -5.19 38.51
N GLY A 477 -1.48 -4.14 37.83
CA GLY A 477 -1.42 -2.77 38.31
C GLY A 477 -2.32 -2.57 39.53
N ARG A 478 -2.00 -1.55 40.32
CA ARG A 478 -2.73 -1.13 41.53
C ARG A 478 -2.87 0.39 41.56
N ASP A 479 -3.91 0.86 42.25
CA ASP A 479 -4.11 2.27 42.57
C ASP A 479 -3.97 3.18 41.32
N ASN A 480 -3.00 4.09 41.35
CA ASN A 480 -2.75 5.11 40.34
C ASN A 480 -2.03 4.59 39.08
N GLN A 481 -1.86 3.28 38.93
CA GLN A 481 -1.24 2.67 37.75
C GLN A 481 -2.21 2.51 36.56
N PHE A 482 -3.52 2.37 36.82
CA PHE A 482 -4.53 2.39 35.76
C PHE A 482 -4.64 3.76 35.09
N PRO A 483 -4.83 4.88 35.82
CA PRO A 483 -4.88 6.20 35.18
C PRO A 483 -3.53 6.58 34.53
N TRP A 484 -2.40 6.12 35.08
CA TRP A 484 -1.10 6.27 34.40
C TRP A 484 -1.06 5.58 33.03
N SER A 485 -1.61 4.37 32.96
CA SER A 485 -1.68 3.61 31.71
C SER A 485 -2.64 4.25 30.70
N GLU A 486 -3.81 4.70 31.15
CA GLU A 486 -4.75 5.44 30.30
C GLU A 486 -4.19 6.76 29.79
N LEU A 487 -3.45 7.49 30.64
CA LEU A 487 -2.83 8.75 30.25
C LEU A 487 -1.93 8.57 29.03
N ARG A 488 -1.21 7.45 28.89
CA ARG A 488 -0.38 7.19 27.69
C ARG A 488 -1.18 7.13 26.39
N GLN A 489 -2.40 6.61 26.46
CA GLN A 489 -3.30 6.58 25.33
C GLN A 489 -3.86 8.00 25.06
N VAL A 490 -4.24 8.73 26.11
CA VAL A 490 -4.69 10.14 26.00
C VAL A 490 -3.64 11.02 25.33
N LEU A 491 -2.36 10.87 25.68
CA LEU A 491 -1.24 11.60 25.07
C LEU A 491 -1.12 11.35 23.55
N SER A 492 -1.70 10.26 23.06
CA SER A 492 -1.69 9.86 21.65
C SER A 492 -2.94 10.34 20.88
N GLY A 493 -3.88 11.00 21.57
CA GLY A 493 -5.17 11.43 21.03
C GLY A 493 -6.29 10.39 21.16
N THR A 494 -6.07 9.32 21.92
CA THR A 494 -7.08 8.30 22.21
C THR A 494 -8.11 8.84 23.20
N THR A 495 -9.39 8.60 22.94
CA THR A 495 -10.49 8.98 23.85
C THR A 495 -11.23 7.77 24.41
N SER A 496 -11.12 6.61 23.76
CA SER A 496 -11.82 5.39 24.13
C SER A 496 -10.93 4.16 24.04
N VAL A 497 -11.17 3.20 24.93
CA VAL A 497 -10.48 1.91 24.98
C VAL A 497 -11.47 0.81 25.36
N ALA A 498 -11.24 -0.43 24.92
CA ALA A 498 -11.98 -1.59 25.40
C ALA A 498 -11.00 -2.67 25.89
N GLY A 499 -11.31 -3.35 26.98
CA GLY A 499 -10.54 -4.50 27.46
C GLY A 499 -10.30 -4.49 28.96
N SER A 500 -9.36 -5.28 29.47
CA SER A 500 -9.28 -5.45 30.92
C SER A 500 -8.67 -4.24 31.64
N GLY A 501 -9.39 -3.69 32.62
CA GLY A 501 -8.88 -2.66 33.53
C GLY A 501 -9.65 -1.36 33.40
N GLY A 502 -9.03 -0.25 33.74
CA GLY A 502 -9.63 1.07 33.56
C GLY A 502 -9.76 1.87 34.85
N ALA A 503 -9.78 3.18 34.69
CA ALA A 503 -9.97 4.20 35.70
C ALA A 503 -11.07 5.17 35.25
N LYS A 504 -11.72 5.82 36.21
CA LYS A 504 -12.67 6.89 35.93
C LYS A 504 -11.91 8.15 35.50
N GLY A 505 -12.48 8.90 34.57
CA GLY A 505 -12.09 10.27 34.26
C GLY A 505 -11.24 10.45 33.00
N LEU A 506 -10.35 9.53 32.61
CA LEU A 506 -9.51 9.76 31.42
C LEU A 506 -10.13 9.20 30.14
N LEU A 507 -10.09 7.89 29.92
CA LEU A 507 -10.67 7.28 28.72
C LEU A 507 -12.10 6.81 28.97
N ARG A 508 -12.88 6.67 27.90
CA ARG A 508 -14.08 5.82 27.92
C ARG A 508 -13.61 4.37 27.94
N ASN A 509 -13.78 3.66 29.05
CA ASN A 509 -13.53 2.22 29.10
C ASN A 509 -14.82 1.51 28.68
N LEU A 510 -14.89 1.18 27.40
CA LEU A 510 -16.10 0.75 26.70
C LEU A 510 -16.64 -0.59 27.20
N ASP A 511 -15.86 -1.36 27.96
CA ASP A 511 -16.25 -2.64 28.55
C ASP A 511 -16.83 -2.55 29.98
N LYS A 512 -17.01 -1.33 30.52
CA LYS A 512 -17.58 -1.11 31.85
C LYS A 512 -18.63 -0.01 31.85
N ASP A 513 -19.84 -0.33 32.31
CA ASP A 513 -20.98 0.59 32.31
C ASP A 513 -20.67 1.88 33.12
N GLU A 514 -19.95 1.75 34.23
CA GLU A 514 -19.60 2.85 35.11
C GLU A 514 -18.47 3.75 34.60
N LEU A 515 -17.75 3.34 33.54
CA LEU A 515 -16.60 4.05 32.96
C LEU A 515 -16.84 4.49 31.50
N LEU A 516 -18.11 4.62 31.09
CA LEU A 516 -18.47 5.13 29.76
C LEU A 516 -18.33 6.66 29.64
N GLU A 517 -18.11 7.35 30.75
CA GLU A 517 -17.81 8.80 30.80
C GLU A 517 -18.87 9.65 30.09
N GLY A 518 -20.14 9.31 30.32
CA GLY A 518 -21.29 9.99 29.72
C GLY A 518 -21.69 9.49 28.33
N LEU A 519 -20.97 8.51 27.75
CA LEU A 519 -21.39 7.86 26.51
C LEU A 519 -22.67 7.05 26.74
N LYS A 520 -23.74 7.39 26.01
CA LYS A 520 -25.03 6.70 26.08
C LYS A 520 -25.00 5.43 25.22
N ALA A 521 -24.29 4.41 25.70
CA ALA A 521 -24.21 3.08 25.09
C ALA A 521 -24.32 2.00 26.18
N LYS A 522 -24.49 0.75 25.78
CA LYS A 522 -24.20 -0.38 26.67
C LYS A 522 -22.70 -0.63 26.67
N LYS A 523 -22.17 -1.27 27.70
CA LYS A 523 -20.81 -1.79 27.65
C LYS A 523 -20.62 -2.87 26.58
N VAL A 524 -19.38 -3.04 26.16
CA VAL A 524 -18.87 -4.19 25.39
C VAL A 524 -18.60 -5.34 26.36
N PHE A 525 -19.01 -6.56 26.02
CA PHE A 525 -18.66 -7.75 26.78
C PHE A 525 -17.26 -8.24 26.36
N TYR A 526 -16.26 -7.88 27.15
CA TYR A 526 -14.88 -8.35 26.97
C TYR A 526 -14.64 -9.71 27.64
N SER A 527 -14.03 -10.66 26.94
CA SER A 527 -13.73 -12.01 27.46
C SER A 527 -12.33 -12.49 27.10
N THR A 528 -11.44 -12.56 28.10
CA THR A 528 -10.09 -13.14 27.92
C THR A 528 -10.14 -14.67 27.71
N PHE A 529 -11.19 -15.34 28.19
CA PHE A 529 -11.31 -16.81 28.20
C PHE A 529 -12.69 -17.25 27.73
N PRO A 530 -13.03 -17.02 26.46
CA PRO A 530 -14.35 -17.37 25.94
C PRO A 530 -14.64 -18.88 26.02
N LEU A 531 -13.58 -19.69 26.07
CA LEU A 531 -13.61 -21.14 26.16
C LEU A 531 -13.13 -21.66 27.53
N GLY A 532 -13.09 -20.81 28.57
CA GLY A 532 -12.84 -21.26 29.95
C GLY A 532 -11.46 -21.92 30.16
N ASP A 533 -10.51 -21.64 29.27
CA ASP A 533 -9.17 -22.20 29.20
C ASP A 533 -8.17 -21.46 30.10
N VAL A 534 -8.65 -20.85 31.20
CA VAL A 534 -7.83 -20.07 32.14
C VAL A 534 -6.66 -20.86 32.73
N ASP A 535 -6.81 -22.19 32.82
CA ASP A 535 -5.79 -23.12 33.32
C ASP A 535 -4.84 -23.64 32.23
N GLY A 536 -4.97 -23.15 31.00
CA GLY A 536 -4.07 -23.47 29.89
C GLY A 536 -4.52 -24.65 29.02
N VAL A 537 -5.77 -25.07 29.14
CA VAL A 537 -6.34 -26.16 28.34
C VAL A 537 -6.32 -25.78 26.84
N MET A 538 -5.90 -26.72 25.99
CA MET A 538 -5.83 -26.55 24.54
C MET A 538 -6.41 -27.80 23.87
N HIS A 539 -7.37 -27.61 22.96
CA HIS A 539 -7.97 -28.70 22.18
C HIS A 539 -7.65 -28.49 20.70
N THR A 540 -7.25 -29.56 20.00
CA THR A 540 -6.86 -29.48 18.57
C THR A 540 -7.94 -29.97 17.62
N ASN A 541 -8.92 -30.74 18.11
CA ASN A 541 -9.90 -31.43 17.26
C ASN A 541 -11.31 -31.60 17.87
N ASP A 542 -11.55 -31.10 19.09
CA ASP A 542 -12.85 -31.14 19.77
C ASP A 542 -13.12 -29.84 20.54
N CYS A 543 -14.32 -29.70 21.10
CA CYS A 543 -14.75 -28.52 21.83
C CYS A 543 -15.06 -28.81 23.31
N ASN A 544 -14.40 -29.80 23.90
CA ASN A 544 -14.59 -30.21 25.30
C ASN A 544 -13.90 -29.28 26.30
N TYR A 545 -14.06 -27.98 26.09
CA TYR A 545 -13.53 -26.95 26.96
C TYR A 545 -14.27 -26.92 28.31
N PRO A 546 -13.61 -26.52 29.41
CA PRO A 546 -14.22 -26.54 30.75
C PRO A 546 -15.49 -25.70 30.87
N LYS A 547 -15.56 -24.60 30.12
CA LYS A 547 -16.70 -23.70 30.06
C LYS A 547 -16.65 -22.92 28.76
N ILE A 548 -17.77 -22.81 28.06
CA ILE A 548 -17.91 -21.91 26.91
C ILE A 548 -18.89 -20.79 27.27
N ASP A 549 -18.57 -19.56 26.90
CA ASP A 549 -19.47 -18.41 27.08
C ASP A 549 -20.83 -18.66 26.42
N SER A 550 -21.90 -18.20 27.05
CA SER A 550 -23.26 -18.38 26.52
C SER A 550 -23.65 -17.22 25.60
N PRO A 551 -24.15 -17.46 24.38
CA PRO A 551 -24.67 -16.41 23.51
C PRO A 551 -25.73 -15.54 24.17
N SER A 552 -26.58 -16.13 25.03
CA SER A 552 -27.66 -15.40 25.72
C SER A 552 -27.15 -14.37 26.74
N VAL A 553 -25.90 -14.49 27.16
CA VAL A 553 -25.26 -13.59 28.13
C VAL A 553 -24.45 -12.55 27.36
N VAL A 554 -23.54 -13.00 26.50
CA VAL A 554 -22.56 -12.10 25.90
C VAL A 554 -23.14 -11.22 24.79
N LEU A 555 -24.21 -11.66 24.13
CA LEU A 555 -24.90 -10.89 23.08
C LEU A 555 -26.02 -9.98 23.62
N ALA A 556 -26.18 -9.90 24.95
CA ALA A 556 -27.09 -8.93 25.58
C ALA A 556 -26.47 -7.53 25.72
N ASP A 557 -25.14 -7.48 25.73
CA ASP A 557 -24.31 -6.28 25.76
C ASP A 557 -24.15 -5.67 24.35
N GLN A 558 -23.37 -4.59 24.23
CA GLN A 558 -23.21 -3.83 22.99
C GLN A 558 -22.51 -4.63 21.89
N CYS A 559 -21.52 -5.43 22.26
CA CYS A 559 -20.65 -6.21 21.38
C CYS A 559 -19.99 -7.30 22.22
N TYR A 560 -19.70 -8.46 21.63
CA TYR A 560 -18.87 -9.49 22.22
C TYR A 560 -17.43 -9.39 21.71
N LEU A 561 -16.48 -9.20 22.61
CA LEU A 561 -15.06 -8.94 22.32
C LEU A 561 -14.16 -10.02 22.98
N PRO A 562 -14.07 -11.24 22.40
CA PRO A 562 -13.25 -12.32 22.93
C PRO A 562 -11.85 -12.42 22.31
N HIS A 563 -10.89 -12.96 23.08
CA HIS A 563 -9.63 -13.50 22.54
C HIS A 563 -9.89 -14.85 21.84
N VAL A 564 -9.65 -14.93 20.53
CA VAL A 564 -9.90 -16.15 19.74
C VAL A 564 -8.81 -16.34 18.70
N ALA A 565 -8.34 -17.57 18.57
CA ALA A 565 -7.26 -17.96 17.67
C ALA A 565 -5.99 -17.13 17.88
N GLU A 566 -5.65 -16.92 19.14
CA GLU A 566 -4.43 -16.23 19.54
C GLU A 566 -3.24 -17.20 19.56
N GLY A 567 -2.66 -17.41 18.39
CA GLY A 567 -1.57 -18.34 18.15
C GLY A 567 -1.52 -18.81 16.71
N VAL A 568 -0.59 -19.71 16.41
CA VAL A 568 -0.30 -20.22 15.06
C VAL A 568 -0.43 -21.74 14.95
N ASN A 569 -0.82 -22.42 16.04
CA ASN A 569 -0.99 -23.87 16.05
C ASN A 569 -2.45 -24.32 15.86
N GLN A 570 -2.62 -25.63 15.73
CA GLN A 570 -3.93 -26.25 15.52
C GLN A 570 -4.92 -25.98 16.66
N ALA A 571 -4.43 -25.79 17.91
CA ALA A 571 -5.31 -25.47 19.02
C ALA A 571 -5.91 -24.07 18.90
N ALA A 572 -5.11 -23.07 18.51
CA ALA A 572 -5.59 -21.72 18.22
C ALA A 572 -6.65 -21.74 17.11
N ASN A 573 -6.40 -22.49 16.03
CA ASN A 573 -7.36 -22.63 14.94
C ASN A 573 -8.69 -23.24 15.39
N ASN A 574 -8.63 -24.31 16.19
CA ASN A 574 -9.80 -25.02 16.68
C ASN A 574 -10.71 -24.14 17.57
N GLU A 575 -10.18 -23.08 18.18
CA GLU A 575 -11.02 -22.13 18.93
C GLU A 575 -12.14 -21.54 18.07
N ILE A 576 -11.86 -21.17 16.81
CA ILE A 576 -12.87 -20.60 15.90
C ILE A 576 -13.99 -21.60 15.65
N ARG A 577 -13.65 -22.87 15.43
CA ARG A 577 -14.63 -23.95 15.28
C ARG A 577 -15.54 -24.05 16.51
N CYS A 578 -14.96 -24.00 17.72
CA CYS A 578 -15.74 -24.11 18.95
C CYS A 578 -16.63 -22.89 19.21
N MET A 579 -16.17 -21.70 18.84
CA MET A 579 -17.00 -20.49 18.84
C MET A 579 -18.18 -20.63 17.87
N ASN A 580 -17.96 -21.22 16.70
CA ASN A 580 -19.02 -21.45 15.72
C ASN A 580 -20.05 -22.48 16.20
N GLU A 581 -19.61 -23.65 16.68
CA GLU A 581 -20.48 -24.69 17.23
C GLU A 581 -21.35 -24.16 18.39
N SER A 582 -20.81 -23.20 19.15
CA SER A 582 -21.48 -22.53 20.26
C SER A 582 -22.32 -21.30 19.85
N LYS A 583 -22.39 -20.98 18.55
CA LYS A 583 -23.15 -19.83 17.99
C LYS A 583 -22.68 -18.46 18.51
N LEU A 584 -21.39 -18.32 18.77
CA LEU A 584 -20.75 -17.09 19.24
C LEU A 584 -20.10 -16.27 18.12
N ILE A 585 -20.11 -16.78 16.88
CA ILE A 585 -19.68 -16.04 15.69
C ILE A 585 -20.90 -15.35 15.08
N THR A 586 -21.00 -14.05 15.28
CA THR A 586 -22.14 -13.22 14.87
C THR A 586 -21.70 -11.86 14.36
N SER A 587 -22.65 -11.05 13.88
CA SER A 587 -22.39 -9.66 13.49
C SER A 587 -21.98 -8.81 14.69
N GLU A 588 -22.38 -9.21 15.90
CA GLU A 588 -22.09 -8.52 17.16
C GLU A 588 -20.78 -8.99 17.81
N SER A 589 -20.01 -9.82 17.11
CA SER A 589 -18.73 -10.34 17.59
C SER A 589 -17.56 -9.59 16.95
N ALA A 590 -16.52 -9.31 17.73
CA ALA A 590 -15.24 -8.78 17.26
C ALA A 590 -14.10 -9.60 17.89
N PHE A 591 -13.35 -10.35 17.07
CA PHE A 591 -12.33 -11.28 17.57
C PHE A 591 -10.98 -10.59 17.72
N ILE A 592 -10.42 -10.67 18.92
CA ILE A 592 -9.07 -10.19 19.21
C ILE A 592 -8.06 -11.20 18.66
N HIS A 593 -7.06 -10.66 17.94
CA HIS A 593 -5.98 -11.37 17.26
C HIS A 593 -6.40 -12.10 16.00
N ALA A 594 -7.16 -13.20 16.11
CA ALA A 594 -7.51 -14.07 15.00
C ALA A 594 -6.30 -14.46 14.10
N VAL A 595 -5.16 -14.80 14.72
CA VAL A 595 -3.92 -15.19 14.02
C VAL A 595 -4.04 -16.58 13.42
N GLY A 596 -4.62 -17.51 14.17
CA GLY A 596 -4.77 -18.91 13.79
C GLY A 596 -5.98 -19.19 12.88
N ALA A 597 -6.52 -18.20 12.17
CA ALA A 597 -7.59 -18.46 11.22
C ALA A 597 -7.04 -19.02 9.90
N SER A 598 -7.73 -20.01 9.35
CA SER A 598 -7.56 -20.46 7.97
C SER A 598 -8.40 -19.62 7.00
N GLY A 599 -8.22 -19.79 5.69
CA GLY A 599 -9.12 -19.20 4.70
C GLY A 599 -10.59 -19.55 4.93
N LYS A 600 -10.91 -20.79 5.34
CA LYS A 600 -12.30 -21.23 5.58
C LYS A 600 -12.91 -20.48 6.77
N ASP A 601 -12.10 -20.29 7.81
CA ASP A 601 -12.51 -19.53 8.98
C ASP A 601 -12.77 -18.07 8.61
N ALA A 602 -11.91 -17.46 7.78
CA ALA A 602 -12.10 -16.09 7.33
C ALA A 602 -13.40 -15.90 6.53
N TYR A 603 -13.79 -16.85 5.67
CA TYR A 603 -15.09 -16.84 5.00
C TYR A 603 -16.25 -16.95 5.98
N LEU A 604 -16.15 -17.84 6.98
CA LEU A 604 -17.17 -17.96 8.01
C LEU A 604 -17.33 -16.65 8.78
N LEU A 605 -16.22 -16.04 9.23
CA LEU A 605 -16.22 -14.76 9.92
C LEU A 605 -16.86 -13.65 9.05
N LYS A 606 -16.54 -13.62 7.76
CA LYS A 606 -17.17 -12.71 6.79
C LYS A 606 -18.68 -12.94 6.68
N GLU A 607 -19.11 -14.17 6.49
CA GLU A 607 -20.52 -14.55 6.34
C GLU A 607 -21.34 -14.13 7.57
N LYS A 608 -20.75 -14.28 8.76
CA LYS A 608 -21.38 -13.89 10.03
C LYS A 608 -21.23 -12.41 10.35
N GLY A 609 -20.40 -11.66 9.63
CA GLY A 609 -20.18 -10.23 9.87
C GLY A 609 -19.31 -9.92 11.09
N THR A 610 -18.48 -10.87 11.54
CA THR A 610 -17.56 -10.69 12.67
C THR A 610 -16.41 -9.76 12.29
N SER A 611 -16.07 -8.83 13.18
CA SER A 611 -14.92 -7.91 12.99
C SER A 611 -13.63 -8.52 13.55
N ILE A 612 -12.48 -8.04 13.07
CA ILE A 612 -11.16 -8.45 13.54
C ILE A 612 -10.49 -7.29 14.27
N ILE A 613 -9.94 -7.56 15.45
CA ILE A 613 -9.16 -6.62 16.24
C ILE A 613 -7.68 -7.06 16.17
N TRP A 614 -6.90 -6.33 15.39
CA TRP A 614 -5.53 -6.67 15.03
C TRP A 614 -4.51 -5.93 15.91
N SER A 615 -3.64 -6.70 16.57
CA SER A 615 -2.55 -6.17 17.41
C SER A 615 -1.19 -6.59 16.84
N PRO A 616 -0.77 -6.04 15.68
CA PRO A 616 0.39 -6.53 14.95
C PRO A 616 1.64 -6.64 15.82
N ARG A 617 1.93 -5.65 16.66
CA ARG A 617 3.15 -5.67 17.46
C ARG A 617 3.15 -6.80 18.48
N SER A 618 2.04 -6.97 19.21
CA SER A 618 1.88 -8.07 20.17
C SER A 618 1.95 -9.42 19.47
N ASN A 619 1.21 -9.58 18.38
CA ASN A 619 1.20 -10.83 17.62
C ASN A 619 2.60 -11.20 17.11
N ILE A 620 3.31 -10.25 16.50
CA ILE A 620 4.65 -10.45 15.95
C ILE A 620 5.66 -10.75 17.07
N SER A 621 5.62 -10.02 18.18
CA SER A 621 6.54 -10.24 19.29
C SER A 621 6.37 -11.62 19.93
N LEU A 622 5.11 -12.03 20.15
CA LEU A 622 4.77 -13.31 20.79
C LEU A 622 4.94 -14.49 19.84
N TYR A 623 4.37 -14.42 18.64
CA TYR A 623 4.20 -15.56 17.73
C TYR A 623 5.15 -15.51 16.53
N GLY A 624 5.86 -14.40 16.31
CA GLY A 624 6.68 -14.18 15.13
C GLY A 624 5.85 -14.02 13.85
N ASN A 625 4.53 -13.95 14.01
CA ASN A 625 3.51 -14.03 12.97
C ASN A 625 2.34 -13.12 13.37
N THR A 626 1.44 -12.83 12.45
CA THR A 626 0.27 -12.01 12.75
C THR A 626 -0.95 -12.48 11.96
N ALA A 627 -2.11 -11.89 12.24
CA ALA A 627 -3.30 -12.13 11.44
C ALA A 627 -3.02 -11.91 9.95
N LEU A 628 -3.54 -12.80 9.09
CA LEU A 628 -3.51 -12.66 7.64
C LEU A 628 -4.47 -11.54 7.20
N VAL A 629 -4.15 -10.29 7.55
CA VAL A 629 -5.05 -9.14 7.41
C VAL A 629 -5.34 -8.76 5.96
N THR A 630 -4.47 -9.14 5.03
CA THR A 630 -4.69 -9.00 3.58
C THR A 630 -5.82 -9.93 3.10
N MET A 631 -5.88 -11.16 3.61
CA MET A 631 -6.99 -12.09 3.38
C MET A 631 -8.30 -11.50 3.93
N TYR A 632 -8.28 -11.00 5.18
CA TYR A 632 -9.47 -10.40 5.79
C TYR A 632 -9.97 -9.18 5.02
N LYS A 633 -9.05 -8.32 4.58
CA LYS A 633 -9.39 -7.15 3.77
C LYS A 633 -9.96 -7.55 2.41
N THR A 634 -9.39 -8.54 1.76
CA THR A 634 -9.87 -9.07 0.46
C THR A 634 -11.30 -9.60 0.56
N LEU A 635 -11.61 -10.29 1.65
CA LEU A 635 -12.98 -10.76 1.94
C LEU A 635 -13.90 -9.63 2.43
N GLY A 636 -13.38 -8.42 2.67
CA GLY A 636 -14.13 -7.25 3.12
C GLY A 636 -14.59 -7.36 4.57
N LEU A 637 -13.84 -8.01 5.46
CA LEU A 637 -14.06 -7.91 6.89
C LEU A 637 -13.65 -6.53 7.40
N ASN A 638 -14.31 -6.08 8.45
CA ASN A 638 -13.88 -4.90 9.20
C ASN A 638 -12.66 -5.25 10.07
N ILE A 639 -11.61 -4.43 9.98
CA ILE A 639 -10.35 -4.62 10.72
C ILE A 639 -10.10 -3.36 11.53
N ALA A 640 -10.01 -3.50 12.85
CA ALA A 640 -9.60 -2.43 13.76
C ALA A 640 -8.21 -2.75 14.34
N LEU A 641 -7.50 -1.71 14.79
CA LEU A 641 -6.17 -1.82 15.38
C LEU A 641 -6.25 -1.70 16.91
N SER A 642 -5.33 -2.36 17.60
CA SER A 642 -5.24 -2.36 19.05
C SER A 642 -3.83 -2.50 19.57
N THR A 643 -3.55 -1.94 20.74
CA THR A 643 -2.20 -2.01 21.35
C THR A 643 -1.97 -3.29 22.17
N ASP A 644 -3.05 -3.97 22.57
CA ASP A 644 -2.99 -5.14 23.45
C ASP A 644 -2.36 -4.80 24.82
N TRP A 645 -1.19 -5.31 25.17
CA TRP A 645 -0.56 -5.04 26.47
C TRP A 645 0.92 -4.75 26.35
N THR A 646 1.43 -3.80 27.14
CA THR A 646 2.81 -3.29 27.02
C THR A 646 3.94 -4.33 27.11
N PRO A 647 3.80 -5.50 27.78
CA PRO A 647 4.83 -6.54 27.70
C PRO A 647 5.14 -7.02 26.27
N SER A 648 4.18 -6.98 25.35
CA SER A 648 4.35 -7.47 23.97
C SER A 648 3.87 -6.51 22.88
N GLY A 649 2.99 -5.57 23.23
CA GLY A 649 2.39 -4.61 22.31
C GLY A 649 2.94 -3.19 22.45
N SER A 650 2.21 -2.23 21.89
CA SER A 650 2.64 -0.83 21.88
C SER A 650 2.30 -0.08 23.16
N ILE A 651 3.09 0.94 23.47
CA ILE A 651 2.82 1.89 24.56
C ILE A 651 1.55 2.73 24.35
N ASN A 652 1.16 3.00 23.10
CA ASN A 652 -0.06 3.69 22.71
C ASN A 652 -0.37 3.47 21.21
N LEU A 653 -1.55 3.91 20.76
CA LEU A 653 -2.01 3.69 19.39
C LEU A 653 -1.16 4.34 18.30
N LEU A 654 -0.50 5.47 18.55
CA LEU A 654 0.40 6.07 17.56
C LEU A 654 1.61 5.16 17.27
N ARG A 655 2.10 4.45 18.30
CA ARG A 655 3.18 3.46 18.12
C ARG A 655 2.69 2.16 17.47
N GLU A 656 1.44 1.78 17.69
CA GLU A 656 0.83 0.64 16.99
C GLU A 656 0.58 0.98 15.51
N LEU A 657 0.12 2.20 15.19
CA LEU A 657 -0.03 2.69 13.82
C LEU A 657 1.29 2.63 13.05
N LYS A 658 2.39 3.07 13.66
CA LYS A 658 3.72 2.98 13.04
C LYS A 658 4.13 1.54 12.79
N CYS A 659 3.76 0.61 13.68
CA CYS A 659 3.98 -0.82 13.47
C CYS A 659 3.19 -1.35 12.28
N ALA A 660 1.88 -1.05 12.24
CA ALA A 660 1.00 -1.47 11.16
C ALA A 660 1.41 -0.86 9.81
N ASP A 661 1.84 0.41 9.79
CA ASP A 661 2.30 1.12 8.59
C ASP A 661 3.62 0.56 8.05
N SER A 662 4.61 0.33 8.93
CA SER A 662 5.85 -0.32 8.53
C SER A 662 5.58 -1.74 8.06
N PHE A 663 4.74 -2.49 8.79
CA PHE A 663 4.43 -3.87 8.44
C PHE A 663 3.69 -3.94 7.09
N ASN A 664 2.73 -3.04 6.87
CA ASN A 664 2.03 -2.90 5.60
C ASN A 664 2.96 -2.57 4.43
N SER A 665 3.90 -1.65 4.66
CA SER A 665 4.88 -1.25 3.64
C SER A 665 5.88 -2.34 3.32
N ASP A 666 6.34 -3.05 4.35
CA ASP A 666 7.45 -3.98 4.21
C ASP A 666 7.01 -5.40 3.85
N TYR A 667 5.87 -5.85 4.35
CA TYR A 667 5.44 -7.26 4.33
C TYR A 667 4.10 -7.47 3.63
N LEU A 668 3.29 -6.42 3.42
CA LEU A 668 1.93 -6.56 2.86
C LEU A 668 1.75 -5.81 1.53
N ALA A 669 2.84 -5.56 0.80
CA ALA A 669 2.84 -4.83 -0.49
C ALA A 669 2.01 -3.53 -0.49
N LYS A 670 1.97 -2.80 0.63
CA LYS A 670 1.15 -1.59 0.81
C LYS A 670 -0.34 -1.80 0.52
N THR A 671 -0.86 -2.97 0.91
CA THR A 671 -2.28 -3.32 0.77
C THR A 671 -3.20 -2.28 1.41
N PHE A 672 -2.82 -1.69 2.54
CA PHE A 672 -3.58 -0.65 3.23
C PHE A 672 -3.14 0.76 2.82
N SER A 673 -4.10 1.63 2.51
CA SER A 673 -3.85 3.06 2.33
C SER A 673 -3.69 3.79 3.67
N ASP A 674 -3.16 5.01 3.65
CA ASP A 674 -3.10 5.85 4.86
C ASP A 674 -4.50 6.07 5.47
N LYS A 675 -5.53 6.20 4.64
CA LYS A 675 -6.92 6.30 5.10
C LYS A 675 -7.39 5.02 5.78
N ASP A 676 -7.02 3.85 5.25
CA ASP A 676 -7.36 2.57 5.88
C ASP A 676 -6.73 2.46 7.26
N LEU A 677 -5.43 2.77 7.39
CA LEU A 677 -4.72 2.75 8.68
C LEU A 677 -5.33 3.73 9.69
N TRP A 678 -5.70 4.94 9.25
CA TRP A 678 -6.42 5.89 10.10
C TRP A 678 -7.83 5.39 10.50
N ASN A 679 -8.56 4.77 9.57
CA ASN A 679 -9.87 4.17 9.87
C ASN A 679 -9.75 3.03 10.88
N MET A 680 -8.65 2.24 10.86
CA MET A 680 -8.40 1.17 11.81
C MET A 680 -8.29 1.65 13.27
N VAL A 681 -8.07 2.94 13.52
CA VAL A 681 -8.03 3.54 14.86
C VAL A 681 -9.16 4.55 15.12
N THR A 682 -10.13 4.68 14.21
CA THR A 682 -11.26 5.61 14.34
C THR A 682 -12.60 4.96 13.98
N ALA A 683 -12.96 4.89 12.70
CA ALA A 683 -14.25 4.40 12.24
C ALA A 683 -14.41 2.88 12.42
N ASN A 684 -13.38 2.10 12.06
CA ASN A 684 -13.42 0.64 12.14
C ASN A 684 -13.56 0.10 13.56
N PRO A 685 -12.84 0.61 14.59
CA PRO A 685 -13.06 0.18 15.97
C PRO A 685 -14.43 0.58 16.49
N ALA A 686 -14.98 1.74 16.08
CA ALA A 686 -16.37 2.08 16.39
C ALA A 686 -17.36 1.09 15.76
N ASP A 687 -17.13 0.64 14.52
CA ASP A 687 -17.97 -0.36 13.84
C ASP A 687 -17.83 -1.76 14.45
N ALA A 688 -16.61 -2.13 14.84
CA ALA A 688 -16.31 -3.41 15.48
C ALA A 688 -17.03 -3.51 16.84
N LEU A 689 -16.97 -2.44 17.64
CA LEU A 689 -17.56 -2.37 18.97
C LEU A 689 -19.02 -1.91 18.99
N LYS A 690 -19.65 -1.72 17.82
CA LYS A 690 -21.06 -1.33 17.65
C LYS A 690 -21.41 0.04 18.24
N LEU A 691 -20.49 0.99 18.09
CA LEU A 691 -20.58 2.37 18.57
C LEU A 691 -20.53 3.39 17.42
N SER A 692 -20.73 2.93 16.19
CA SER A 692 -20.63 3.71 14.95
C SER A 692 -21.61 4.88 14.87
N ASP A 693 -22.72 4.80 15.60
CA ASP A 693 -23.74 5.84 15.73
C ASP A 693 -23.42 6.85 16.84
N LYS A 694 -22.33 6.65 17.60
CA LYS A 694 -21.94 7.51 18.73
C LYS A 694 -20.59 8.20 18.56
N ILE A 695 -19.55 7.46 18.16
CA ILE A 695 -18.14 7.91 18.14
C ILE A 695 -17.39 7.39 16.90
N GLY A 696 -16.13 7.80 16.76
CA GLY A 696 -15.20 7.32 15.71
C GLY A 696 -15.32 8.05 14.38
N ARG A 697 -16.19 9.06 14.27
CA ARG A 697 -16.44 9.85 13.05
C ARG A 697 -16.75 11.31 13.40
N LEU A 698 -16.30 12.25 12.56
CA LEU A 698 -16.68 13.65 12.66
C LEU A 698 -17.94 13.90 11.85
N GLN A 699 -19.09 13.76 12.50
CA GLN A 699 -20.41 13.94 11.88
C GLN A 699 -21.38 14.53 12.91
N LYS A 700 -22.36 15.30 12.41
CA LYS A 700 -23.43 15.84 13.23
C LYS A 700 -24.10 14.75 14.08
N ASP A 701 -24.49 15.12 15.30
CA ASP A 701 -25.18 14.31 16.30
C ASP A 701 -24.33 13.18 16.92
N MET A 702 -23.03 13.14 16.63
CA MET A 702 -22.07 12.28 17.32
C MET A 702 -21.47 12.98 18.54
N VAL A 703 -20.94 12.20 19.48
CA VAL A 703 -20.19 12.74 20.62
C VAL A 703 -18.89 13.36 20.11
N ALA A 704 -18.52 14.53 20.64
CA ALA A 704 -17.34 15.29 20.21
C ALA A 704 -16.02 14.72 20.78
N ASP A 705 -15.79 13.43 20.57
CA ASP A 705 -14.49 12.81 20.81
C ASP A 705 -13.55 13.16 19.63
N ILE A 706 -12.60 14.07 19.85
CA ILE A 706 -11.78 14.72 18.81
C ILE A 706 -10.31 14.76 19.23
N ALA A 707 -9.42 14.54 18.26
CA ALA A 707 -8.01 14.83 18.40
C ALA A 707 -7.51 15.76 17.28
N ILE A 708 -6.64 16.69 17.63
CA ILE A 708 -5.98 17.60 16.67
C ILE A 708 -4.51 17.26 16.60
N TYR A 709 -4.00 17.06 15.39
CA TYR A 709 -2.60 16.74 15.12
C TYR A 709 -1.93 17.85 14.31
N ASP A 710 -0.63 18.02 14.56
CA ASP A 710 0.23 18.87 13.74
C ASP A 710 0.45 18.25 12.35
N GLY A 711 -0.22 18.82 11.35
CA GLY A 711 -0.07 18.43 9.95
C GLY A 711 1.08 19.12 9.23
N SER A 712 1.85 19.99 9.90
CA SER A 712 2.99 20.65 9.27
C SER A 712 4.02 19.61 8.81
N SER A 713 4.58 19.82 7.62
CA SER A 713 5.61 18.96 7.02
C SER A 713 5.19 17.50 6.75
N ARG A 714 3.88 17.21 6.70
CA ARG A 714 3.35 15.87 6.37
C ARG A 714 3.00 15.78 4.88
N SER A 715 3.20 14.60 4.30
CA SER A 715 2.95 14.36 2.87
C SER A 715 1.46 14.37 2.51
N ASN A 716 0.58 14.03 3.46
CA ASN A 716 -0.87 14.20 3.37
C ASN A 716 -1.50 14.33 4.77
N VAL A 717 -2.81 14.58 4.81
CA VAL A 717 -3.56 14.81 6.07
C VAL A 717 -3.59 13.60 7.00
N TYR A 718 -3.63 12.37 6.48
CA TYR A 718 -3.64 11.15 7.29
C TYR A 718 -2.28 10.85 7.91
N ARG A 719 -1.19 11.20 7.21
CA ARG A 719 0.17 11.12 7.76
C ARG A 719 0.39 12.01 8.97
N ALA A 720 -0.43 13.05 9.18
CA ALA A 720 -0.39 13.82 10.42
C ALA A 720 -0.72 12.98 11.66
N ILE A 721 -1.43 11.87 11.50
CA ILE A 721 -1.75 10.92 12.57
C ILE A 721 -0.79 9.72 12.52
N ILE A 722 -0.58 9.11 11.36
CA ILE A 722 0.24 7.88 11.26
C ILE A 722 1.71 8.12 11.65
N ASP A 723 2.28 9.26 11.24
CA ASP A 723 3.66 9.61 11.61
C ASP A 723 3.78 10.27 12.98
N ALA A 724 2.65 10.57 13.63
CA ALA A 724 2.64 11.36 14.83
C ALA A 724 3.36 10.67 15.98
N ASP A 725 3.89 11.50 16.86
CA ASP A 725 4.31 11.13 18.20
C ASP A 725 3.54 12.06 19.14
N VAL A 726 3.58 11.81 20.45
CA VAL A 726 2.75 12.53 21.43
C VAL A 726 2.98 14.06 21.42
N GLU A 727 4.17 14.53 21.03
CA GLU A 727 4.44 15.97 20.87
C GLU A 727 3.59 16.63 19.76
N HIS A 728 3.18 15.87 18.74
CA HIS A 728 2.42 16.36 17.60
C HIS A 728 0.92 16.48 17.89
N VAL A 729 0.43 15.90 19.00
CA VAL A 729 -0.98 16.02 19.42
C VAL A 729 -1.20 17.40 20.02
N ALA A 730 -1.92 18.27 19.30
CA ALA A 730 -2.25 19.62 19.75
C ALA A 730 -3.42 19.64 20.74
N LEU A 731 -4.37 18.71 20.62
CA LEU A 731 -5.51 18.58 21.54
C LEU A 731 -6.05 17.14 21.51
N ALA A 732 -6.41 16.61 22.67
CA ALA A 732 -7.24 15.42 22.85
C ALA A 732 -8.48 15.83 23.68
N LEU A 733 -9.66 15.67 23.09
CA LEU A 733 -10.94 16.14 23.60
C LEU A 733 -11.93 14.98 23.67
N ARG A 734 -12.54 14.75 24.84
CA ARG A 734 -13.58 13.73 25.04
C ARG A 734 -14.91 14.43 25.29
N GLY A 735 -15.79 14.45 24.29
CA GLY A 735 -16.97 15.31 24.28
C GLY A 735 -16.59 16.79 24.34
N GLU A 736 -16.84 17.44 25.48
CA GLU A 736 -16.44 18.84 25.74
C GLU A 736 -15.32 18.97 26.78
N MET A 737 -14.73 17.84 27.19
CA MET A 737 -13.70 17.76 28.22
C MET A 737 -12.31 17.64 27.59
N PRO A 738 -11.50 18.72 27.56
CA PRO A 738 -10.14 18.65 27.03
C PRO A 738 -9.26 17.92 28.04
N LEU A 739 -8.61 16.83 27.61
CA LEU A 739 -7.82 15.97 28.51
C LEU A 739 -6.33 16.29 28.45
N TYR A 740 -5.84 16.66 27.26
CA TYR A 740 -4.44 16.92 26.98
C TYR A 740 -4.30 17.83 25.76
N GLY A 741 -3.31 18.72 25.74
CA GLY A 741 -3.04 19.52 24.54
C GLY A 741 -1.94 20.57 24.71
N ASP A 742 -1.72 21.35 23.66
CA ASP A 742 -0.87 22.54 23.71
C ASP A 742 -1.40 23.54 24.74
N THR A 743 -0.53 24.05 25.61
CA THR A 743 -0.92 24.88 26.75
C THR A 743 -1.75 26.11 26.37
N ASN A 744 -1.47 26.74 25.22
CA ASN A 744 -2.23 27.90 24.77
C ASN A 744 -3.69 27.56 24.42
N ILE A 745 -3.95 26.34 23.93
CA ILE A 745 -5.30 25.84 23.68
C ILE A 745 -5.98 25.58 25.02
N MET A 746 -5.33 24.81 25.90
CA MET A 746 -5.86 24.39 27.18
C MET A 746 -6.23 25.58 28.08
N GLN A 747 -5.42 26.64 28.09
CA GLN A 747 -5.71 27.85 28.88
C GLN A 747 -6.96 28.63 28.41
N SER A 748 -7.42 28.43 27.19
CA SER A 748 -8.48 29.25 26.57
C SER A 748 -9.75 28.48 26.21
N ILE A 749 -9.67 27.16 26.08
CA ILE A 749 -10.81 26.30 25.78
C ILE A 749 -11.70 26.12 27.03
N PRO A 750 -13.04 26.03 26.89
CA PRO A 750 -13.91 25.66 28.00
C PRO A 750 -13.44 24.37 28.70
N ASN A 751 -13.60 24.32 30.02
CA ASN A 751 -13.15 23.24 30.89
C ASN A 751 -11.62 23.02 30.96
N GLY A 752 -10.79 23.75 30.22
CA GLY A 752 -9.33 23.49 30.12
C GLY A 752 -8.46 24.12 31.22
N GLN A 753 -9.03 24.86 32.16
CA GLN A 753 -8.29 25.61 33.18
C GLN A 753 -8.31 24.94 34.56
N GLN A 754 -9.50 24.58 35.05
CA GLN A 754 -9.67 24.09 36.42
C GLN A 754 -9.18 22.64 36.54
N GLY A 755 -8.23 22.39 37.44
CA GLY A 755 -7.64 21.07 37.66
C GLY A 755 -6.83 20.56 36.46
N CYS A 756 -6.22 21.49 35.70
CA CYS A 756 -5.37 21.18 34.55
C CYS A 756 -3.95 21.72 34.75
N GLU A 757 -2.98 20.81 34.71
CA GLU A 757 -1.61 21.02 35.10
C GLU A 757 -0.68 21.08 33.88
N PRO A 758 0.29 22.02 33.84
CA PRO A 758 1.31 22.01 32.81
C PRO A 758 2.25 20.80 32.99
N PHE A 759 2.66 20.20 31.88
CA PHE A 759 3.77 19.25 31.88
C PHE A 759 5.06 20.00 32.27
N PRO A 760 5.75 19.65 33.37
CA PRO A 760 6.82 20.48 33.95
C PRO A 760 7.97 20.86 33.01
N SER A 761 8.26 20.04 31.99
CA SER A 761 9.33 20.30 31.00
C SER A 761 8.82 20.39 29.57
N GLY A 762 7.49 20.39 29.38
CA GLY A 762 6.88 20.16 28.07
C GLY A 762 7.27 18.81 27.45
N ILE A 763 6.97 18.63 26.17
CA ILE A 763 7.38 17.48 25.36
C ILE A 763 8.09 17.98 24.12
N LYS A 764 9.39 17.66 23.98
CA LYS A 764 10.29 18.16 22.92
C LYS A 764 10.16 19.67 22.66
N GLY A 765 10.20 20.46 23.72
CA GLY A 765 10.13 21.92 23.64
C GLY A 765 8.73 22.51 23.41
N ARG A 766 7.70 21.67 23.24
CA ARG A 766 6.30 22.11 23.21
C ARG A 766 5.72 22.10 24.61
N GLN A 767 5.17 23.24 25.03
CA GLN A 767 4.46 23.35 26.29
C GLN A 767 3.11 22.65 26.18
N LYS A 768 2.87 21.70 27.09
CA LYS A 768 1.67 20.87 27.11
C LYS A 768 0.99 21.01 28.46
N THR A 769 -0.32 20.84 28.46
CA THR A 769 -1.16 20.81 29.66
C THR A 769 -2.02 19.56 29.62
N VAL A 770 -2.25 18.97 30.78
CA VAL A 770 -3.08 17.78 31.01
C VAL A 770 -4.08 18.09 32.12
N CYS A 771 -5.21 17.39 32.20
CA CYS A 771 -6.21 17.61 33.25
C CYS A 771 -6.32 16.42 34.20
N ILE A 772 -5.27 16.14 34.97
CA ILE A 772 -5.24 14.97 35.86
C ILE A 772 -6.02 15.24 37.14
N GLU A 773 -5.77 16.36 37.82
CA GLU A 773 -6.49 16.72 39.04
C GLU A 773 -8.01 16.74 38.83
N ARG A 774 -8.46 17.31 37.71
CA ARG A 774 -9.88 17.35 37.35
C ARG A 774 -10.47 15.94 37.17
N GLU A 775 -9.76 15.07 36.46
CA GLU A 775 -10.32 13.78 36.05
C GLU A 775 -10.19 12.68 37.11
N ILE A 776 -9.11 12.68 37.89
CA ILE A 776 -8.81 11.59 38.83
C ILE A 776 -8.63 12.06 40.29
N GLY A 777 -8.67 13.36 40.56
CA GLY A 777 -8.66 13.93 41.92
C GLY A 777 -7.29 14.03 42.60
N ILE A 778 -6.20 13.75 41.87
CA ILE A 778 -4.83 14.02 42.32
C ILE A 778 -4.09 14.78 41.23
N ASP A 779 -3.10 15.60 41.59
CA ASP A 779 -2.34 16.33 40.58
C ASP A 779 -1.38 15.44 39.77
N PHE A 780 -0.95 15.93 38.61
CA PHE A 780 0.00 15.23 37.73
C PHE A 780 1.31 14.83 38.43
N ASN A 781 1.84 15.66 39.33
CA ASN A 781 3.09 15.36 40.03
C ASN A 781 2.91 14.20 41.02
N ALA A 782 1.79 14.16 41.74
CA ALA A 782 1.41 13.06 42.61
C ALA A 782 1.22 11.77 41.81
N LEU A 783 0.53 11.85 40.66
CA LEU A 783 0.37 10.71 39.76
C LEU A 783 1.74 10.19 39.27
N GLN A 784 2.64 11.08 38.84
CA GLN A 784 3.98 10.73 38.39
C GLN A 784 4.81 10.09 39.52
N ASN A 785 4.78 10.66 40.73
CA ASN A 785 5.51 10.12 41.87
C ASN A 785 5.03 8.71 42.26
N ASN A 786 3.73 8.45 42.16
CA ASN A 786 3.14 7.13 42.42
C ASN A 786 3.53 6.08 41.36
N ASN A 787 4.05 6.51 40.20
CA ASN A 787 4.34 5.66 39.06
C ASN A 787 5.82 5.69 38.64
N LYS A 788 6.73 6.13 39.52
CA LYS A 788 8.18 6.21 39.24
C LYS A 788 8.80 4.88 38.78
N ASP A 789 8.25 3.74 39.22
CA ASP A 789 8.70 2.39 38.91
C ASP A 789 7.84 1.72 37.83
N SER A 790 6.88 2.45 37.23
CA SER A 790 6.04 1.98 36.14
C SER A 790 6.63 2.38 34.79
N TYR A 791 6.24 1.70 33.72
CA TYR A 791 6.69 2.04 32.38
C TYR A 791 6.33 3.50 32.04
N PRO A 792 7.28 4.33 31.57
CA PRO A 792 7.09 5.77 31.38
C PRO A 792 5.91 6.15 30.47
N LEU A 793 5.44 7.39 30.59
CA LEU A 793 4.31 7.89 29.79
C LEU A 793 4.61 7.98 28.29
N PHE A 794 5.82 8.42 27.95
CA PHE A 794 6.25 8.64 26.58
C PHE A 794 7.77 8.64 26.49
N PHE A 795 8.27 8.58 25.25
CA PHE A 795 9.69 8.58 24.93
C PHE A 795 9.97 9.57 23.81
N SER A 796 11.18 10.12 23.79
CA SER A 796 11.67 10.86 22.63
C SER A 796 12.14 9.87 21.57
N GLY A 797 11.27 9.54 20.61
CA GLY A 797 11.57 8.56 19.57
C GLY A 797 11.03 7.16 19.91
N VAL A 798 11.77 6.13 19.50
CA VAL A 798 11.38 4.73 19.74
C VAL A 798 11.45 4.43 21.25
N PRO A 799 10.37 3.93 21.89
CA PRO A 799 10.38 3.53 23.29
C PRO A 799 11.48 2.52 23.64
N THR A 800 12.03 2.63 24.84
CA THR A 800 13.01 1.65 25.32
C THR A 800 12.34 0.27 25.41
N GLY A 801 13.00 -0.73 24.81
CA GLY A 801 12.50 -2.11 24.79
C GLY A 801 11.25 -2.31 23.95
N GLU A 802 10.90 -1.38 23.06
CA GLU A 802 9.68 -1.49 22.26
C GLU A 802 9.62 -2.86 21.53
N PRO A 803 8.54 -3.64 21.70
CA PRO A 803 8.43 -4.94 21.06
C PRO A 803 8.52 -4.86 19.53
N THR A 804 9.07 -5.90 18.90
CA THR A 804 9.40 -5.87 17.47
C THR A 804 8.16 -5.87 16.56
N CYS A 805 8.27 -5.16 15.43
CA CYS A 805 7.33 -5.24 14.30
C CYS A 805 7.90 -6.02 13.11
N VAL A 806 9.10 -6.58 13.26
CA VAL A 806 9.74 -7.46 12.28
C VAL A 806 9.37 -8.90 12.61
N PRO A 807 8.64 -9.61 11.73
CA PRO A 807 8.27 -11.00 11.94
C PRO A 807 9.52 -11.87 11.92
N SER A 808 9.66 -12.79 12.87
CA SER A 808 10.79 -13.72 12.89
C SER A 808 10.46 -14.89 13.80
N ARG A 809 10.85 -16.10 13.37
CA ARG A 809 10.72 -17.35 14.11
C ARG A 809 12.02 -18.14 13.95
N PRO A 810 12.78 -18.40 15.04
CA PRO A 810 14.07 -19.08 14.94
C PRO A 810 13.96 -20.43 14.25
N ASN A 811 14.89 -20.71 13.33
CA ASN A 811 14.92 -21.90 12.49
C ASN A 811 13.77 -22.04 11.47
N GLU A 812 12.88 -21.06 11.39
CA GLU A 812 11.80 -20.99 10.39
C GLU A 812 12.09 -19.83 9.41
N TYR A 813 12.09 -18.59 9.89
CA TYR A 813 12.35 -17.39 9.07
C TYR A 813 12.86 -16.21 9.90
N THR A 814 13.53 -15.26 9.22
CA THR A 814 14.16 -14.11 9.89
C THR A 814 13.42 -12.78 9.74
N GLY A 815 12.42 -12.71 8.84
CA GLY A 815 11.77 -11.45 8.45
C GLY A 815 12.62 -10.54 7.58
N LYS A 816 13.85 -10.96 7.24
CA LYS A 816 14.74 -10.16 6.40
C LYS A 816 14.45 -10.45 4.94
N LYS A 817 13.94 -9.43 4.25
CA LYS A 817 13.78 -9.45 2.80
C LYS A 817 15.14 -9.58 2.11
N THR A 818 15.19 -10.42 1.07
CA THR A 818 16.36 -10.64 0.21
C THR A 818 15.90 -10.73 -1.25
N PRO A 819 16.80 -10.64 -2.24
CA PRO A 819 16.42 -10.86 -3.64
C PRO A 819 15.83 -12.25 -3.93
N ALA A 820 16.00 -13.22 -3.03
CA ALA A 820 15.47 -14.58 -3.15
C ALA A 820 14.21 -14.82 -2.32
N ASP A 821 13.83 -13.89 -1.44
CA ASP A 821 12.70 -13.96 -0.51
C ASP A 821 12.23 -12.52 -0.26
N TRP A 822 11.32 -12.04 -1.10
CA TRP A 822 10.96 -10.63 -1.20
C TRP A 822 10.10 -10.14 -0.05
N ASP A 823 9.34 -11.02 0.59
CA ASP A 823 8.48 -10.67 1.72
C ASP A 823 9.08 -11.09 3.08
N GLY A 824 10.17 -11.87 3.09
CA GLY A 824 10.91 -12.25 4.29
C GLY A 824 10.23 -13.35 5.11
N ASP A 825 9.32 -14.11 4.52
CA ASP A 825 8.56 -15.17 5.18
C ASP A 825 9.31 -16.51 5.29
N GLY A 826 10.50 -16.60 4.69
CA GLY A 826 11.39 -17.76 4.69
C GLY A 826 11.18 -18.73 3.54
N ILE A 827 10.24 -18.45 2.63
CA ILE A 827 9.99 -19.24 1.43
C ILE A 827 10.66 -18.56 0.22
N PRO A 828 11.49 -19.27 -0.56
CA PRO A 828 12.08 -18.68 -1.76
C PRO A 828 11.02 -18.27 -2.78
N ASN A 829 11.20 -17.12 -3.43
CA ASN A 829 10.25 -16.52 -4.39
C ASN A 829 9.74 -17.50 -5.45
N GLU A 830 10.56 -18.46 -5.90
CA GLU A 830 10.18 -19.45 -6.91
C GLU A 830 9.28 -20.60 -6.39
N LYS A 831 9.15 -20.73 -5.07
CA LYS A 831 8.30 -21.70 -4.37
C LYS A 831 7.17 -21.05 -3.59
N ASP A 832 7.22 -19.73 -3.45
CA ASP A 832 6.30 -18.94 -2.66
C ASP A 832 4.97 -18.74 -3.42
N ASN A 833 3.85 -19.07 -2.77
CA ASN A 833 2.52 -18.86 -3.33
C ASN A 833 1.98 -17.44 -3.11
N CYS A 834 2.71 -16.60 -2.37
CA CYS A 834 2.47 -15.18 -2.13
C CYS A 834 3.77 -14.34 -2.07
N PRO A 835 4.59 -14.28 -3.15
CA PRO A 835 5.96 -13.73 -3.14
C PRO A 835 6.11 -12.24 -2.82
N TYR A 836 5.03 -11.52 -2.51
CA TYR A 836 5.05 -10.11 -2.13
C TYR A 836 4.28 -9.83 -0.84
N ILE A 837 3.65 -10.84 -0.25
CA ILE A 837 2.77 -10.74 0.91
C ILE A 837 3.16 -11.83 1.89
N PHE A 838 3.76 -11.41 3.00
CA PHE A 838 4.24 -12.30 4.06
C PHE A 838 3.19 -13.37 4.42
N ASN A 839 3.49 -14.61 4.05
CA ASN A 839 2.59 -15.76 4.18
C ASN A 839 3.36 -17.02 4.63
N PRO A 840 4.06 -16.97 5.77
CA PRO A 840 4.91 -18.08 6.18
C PRO A 840 4.07 -19.32 6.51
N ILE A 841 4.71 -20.49 6.45
CA ILE A 841 4.12 -21.74 6.89
C ILE A 841 3.94 -21.71 8.41
N ARG A 842 2.70 -21.71 8.90
CA ARG A 842 2.42 -21.80 10.34
C ARG A 842 2.41 -23.27 10.80
N PRO A 843 2.62 -23.55 12.10
CA PRO A 843 2.49 -24.90 12.65
C PRO A 843 1.16 -25.60 12.33
N MET A 844 0.07 -24.85 12.13
CA MET A 844 -1.24 -25.39 11.70
C MET A 844 -1.35 -25.71 10.21
N ASP A 845 -0.45 -25.23 9.35
CA ASP A 845 -0.59 -25.29 7.89
C ASP A 845 0.00 -26.60 7.28
N ASN A 846 0.32 -27.60 8.11
CA ASN A 846 0.79 -28.92 7.68
C ASN A 846 2.03 -28.91 6.75
N GLY A 847 2.92 -27.93 6.93
CA GLY A 847 4.20 -27.88 6.21
C GLY A 847 4.12 -27.27 4.80
N ALA A 848 3.02 -26.61 4.45
CA ALA A 848 2.88 -25.84 3.20
C ALA A 848 2.24 -24.48 3.49
N GLN A 849 2.48 -23.49 2.64
CA GLN A 849 1.78 -22.20 2.75
C GLN A 849 0.28 -22.43 2.52
N ALA A 850 -0.56 -21.73 3.29
CA ALA A 850 -2.01 -21.88 3.21
C ALA A 850 -2.50 -21.52 1.80
N ASP A 851 -3.24 -22.44 1.17
CA ASP A 851 -3.88 -22.32 -0.14
C ASP A 851 -5.13 -23.22 -0.10
N CYS A 852 -6.23 -22.62 0.33
CA CYS A 852 -7.44 -23.35 0.68
C CYS A 852 -8.23 -23.84 -0.55
N ASN A 853 -8.23 -23.09 -1.66
CA ASN A 853 -8.87 -23.48 -2.91
C ASN A 853 -7.96 -24.33 -3.82
N LYS A 854 -6.65 -24.42 -3.50
CA LYS A 854 -5.62 -25.19 -4.21
C LYS A 854 -5.36 -24.69 -5.63
N ASP A 855 -5.46 -23.39 -5.86
CA ASP A 855 -5.21 -22.77 -7.17
C ASP A 855 -3.73 -22.36 -7.37
N GLY A 856 -2.89 -22.54 -6.34
CA GLY A 856 -1.47 -22.20 -6.35
C GLY A 856 -1.18 -20.77 -5.91
N ILE A 857 -2.20 -19.99 -5.48
CA ILE A 857 -2.05 -18.68 -4.88
C ILE A 857 -2.37 -18.80 -3.39
N GLY A 858 -1.53 -18.25 -2.52
CA GLY A 858 -1.73 -18.39 -1.08
C GLY A 858 -2.92 -17.57 -0.57
N ASP A 859 -3.54 -18.05 0.51
CA ASP A 859 -4.73 -17.44 1.12
C ASP A 859 -4.53 -15.93 1.44
N ALA A 860 -3.30 -15.53 1.74
CA ALA A 860 -2.93 -14.15 2.09
C ALA A 860 -2.97 -13.18 0.89
N CYS A 861 -2.79 -13.65 -0.33
CA CYS A 861 -2.71 -12.83 -1.55
C CYS A 861 -3.70 -13.24 -2.64
N ASP A 862 -4.49 -14.29 -2.41
CA ASP A 862 -5.54 -14.73 -3.31
C ASP A 862 -6.75 -13.77 -3.24
N PRO A 863 -7.26 -13.24 -4.37
CA PRO A 863 -8.57 -12.58 -4.41
C PRO A 863 -9.75 -13.43 -3.91
N LYS A 864 -9.59 -14.76 -3.86
CA LYS A 864 -10.63 -15.77 -3.68
C LYS A 864 -10.16 -17.00 -2.87
N PRO A 865 -9.61 -16.81 -1.66
CA PRO A 865 -8.82 -17.83 -0.94
C PRO A 865 -9.51 -19.19 -0.75
N CYS A 866 -10.84 -19.23 -0.67
CA CYS A 866 -11.65 -20.45 -0.52
C CYS A 866 -12.99 -20.41 -1.29
N SER A 867 -13.08 -19.70 -2.42
CA SER A 867 -14.36 -19.51 -3.14
C SER A 867 -14.78 -20.67 -4.01
#